data_AF-A0A961A9C0-F1
#
_entry.id   AF-A0A961A9C0-F1
#
_cell.length_a   1.000
_cell.length_b   1.000
_cell.length_c   1.000
_cell.angle_alpha   90.00
_cell.angle_beta   90.00
_cell.angle_gamma   90.00
#
_symmetry.space_group_name_H-M   'P 1'
#
loop_
_entity.id
_entity.type
_entity.pdbx_description
1 polymer ?
#
loop_
_entity_poly.entity_id
_entity_poly.type
_entity_poly.pdbx_seq_one_letter_code
_entity_poly.pdbx_strand_id
1 'polypeptide(L)'
;MRPGFILATFIILLITGACGKGKAQIDTEILVPSQAVAVPSQMDALPAATGEELAIARRELESLDIPDGLGSDTWQQICGALIESLQARGISKLPNESRNVIDDLQWIDNGGGDFNLEWTLRNAGDYDNNGEVNVSDLSAIGVHFGKNESSSSWATARTADGDGNGEINIADVSPIGVNFGSQVLGYNVYASDYEDGPWLLQGSIELADATTGFPLRFSYAYGAQEHAFVTVAPFDNSGNDTVAASGGTAAKYIPGTTTEQSSQAIDEAGGQLVGSGNLDGVIVDIPAGALDRPETISLGSNDGMILPVVGTWGGLIIDISGEDHILFDEPLVITAPFTGDPDQVPIPYYIREDGQLEACMLMDLDRGNGTFSFATEHATKFAWITSEPSDYKGSYVVESFSPLKYGFQIGNWGSQYSLSGECLGMISFSQWYFRFASPKPDFYPLFMEVLDYDHLDFPLYGQNIIATRAFNSMADAQLRWLRYRPDIVEFSEQLVLIKNELITTGEPVHVGLSEDNYVKNHAVLAYGYTEDQLLIYDPNFPGDLPFINISEDGFFYAGGPDWTQMYHIGIGTVVRENFSNILQDAQGGFTGSQDALIDSLNYSNGDIVTTDEITLTGKVSSSELLIERLKIYTGYSEHEAKVSSLNGGFTIKLPIKDGDNYFFFRTEGRDGVNNWIEANNNFAFNRGLYIVGEYKPEKLRITLTWDQNNSFGMNVKDPSGETLFGNRMANPGMDLVSAAGGYFEGTYESGGPLHFVIPADGTLLPGSFQFVVRNTSTLEEYGVVEANWQVLISFNEGEPLVRKSRIEKGNVELDPEWGPYFSAWQHIFFDGETAK
;
A
#
# COMPACT_ATOMS: atom_id res chain seq x y z
N MET A 1 45.15 -33.32 13.58
CA MET A 1 45.33 -32.69 12.25
C MET A 1 43.97 -32.73 11.56
N ARG A 2 43.48 -31.54 11.18
CA ARG A 2 42.15 -31.12 10.69
C ARG A 2 41.29 -30.37 11.75
N PRO A 3 40.82 -29.15 11.41
CA PRO A 3 40.22 -28.16 12.34
C PRO A 3 38.71 -28.39 12.44
N GLY A 4 37.99 -28.05 13.52
CA GLY A 4 37.88 -26.72 14.12
C GLY A 4 36.50 -26.13 13.76
N PHE A 5 35.43 -26.77 14.23
CA PHE A 5 34.07 -26.23 14.14
C PHE A 5 33.91 -25.17 15.23
N ILE A 6 33.89 -23.90 14.82
CA ILE A 6 33.48 -22.78 15.67
C ILE A 6 31.95 -22.85 15.73
N LEU A 7 31.44 -23.16 16.92
CA LEU A 7 30.03 -23.07 17.26
C LEU A 7 29.69 -21.58 17.36
N ALA A 8 29.15 -21.00 16.28
CA ALA A 8 28.49 -19.70 16.35
C ALA A 8 27.17 -19.90 17.09
N THR A 9 27.13 -19.45 18.34
CA THR A 9 25.92 -19.39 19.16
C THR A 9 24.94 -18.39 18.52
N PHE A 10 23.99 -18.88 17.72
CA PHE A 10 22.82 -18.10 17.33
C PHE A 10 21.96 -17.90 18.59
N ILE A 11 22.02 -16.70 19.18
CA ILE A 11 21.00 -16.23 20.10
C ILE A 11 19.81 -15.83 19.21
N ILE A 12 18.80 -16.69 19.15
CA ILE A 12 17.47 -16.32 18.67
C ILE A 12 16.91 -15.36 19.73
N LEU A 13 17.08 -14.05 19.50
CA LEU A 13 16.32 -13.02 20.20
C LEU A 13 14.88 -13.08 19.65
N LEU A 14 13.93 -13.52 20.48
CA LEU A 14 12.52 -13.24 20.28
C LEU A 14 12.32 -11.72 20.38
N ILE A 15 12.37 -11.02 19.25
CA ILE A 15 11.98 -9.61 19.15
C ILE A 15 10.45 -9.59 19.07
N THR A 16 9.79 -9.68 20.23
CA THR A 16 8.37 -9.34 20.42
C THR A 16 8.29 -8.32 21.55
N GLY A 17 8.70 -7.09 21.26
CA GLY A 17 8.65 -5.95 22.19
C GLY A 17 7.23 -5.38 22.26
N ALA A 18 6.64 -5.36 23.46
CA ALA A 18 5.25 -4.95 23.69
C ALA A 18 5.03 -3.43 23.55
N CYS A 19 4.04 -3.01 22.75
CA CYS A 19 3.59 -1.62 22.62
C CYS A 19 2.52 -1.20 23.64
N GLY A 20 1.77 -2.12 24.26
CA GLY A 20 0.57 -1.77 25.03
C GLY A 20 0.62 -2.06 26.53
N LYS A 21 0.81 -1.04 27.39
CA LYS A 21 0.33 -1.04 28.80
C LYS A 21 0.00 0.37 29.32
N GLY A 22 -1.15 0.89 28.91
CA GLY A 22 -1.85 1.96 29.63
C GLY A 22 -3.05 1.38 30.40
N LYS A 23 -2.97 1.27 31.73
CA LYS A 23 -4.13 0.93 32.57
C LYS A 23 -5.04 2.15 32.69
N ALA A 24 -6.16 2.17 31.97
CA ALA A 24 -7.26 3.09 32.27
C ALA A 24 -8.28 2.40 33.18
N GLN A 25 -8.47 2.96 34.38
CA GLN A 25 -9.50 2.57 35.34
C GLN A 25 -10.80 3.26 34.93
N ILE A 26 -11.78 2.49 34.43
CA ILE A 26 -13.06 3.02 33.95
C ILE A 26 -14.09 3.00 35.08
N ASP A 27 -14.53 4.18 35.52
CA ASP A 27 -15.79 4.36 36.24
C ASP A 27 -16.93 4.43 35.22
N THR A 28 -17.88 3.50 35.34
CA THR A 28 -19.05 3.39 34.47
C THR A 28 -20.17 4.32 34.94
N GLU A 29 -20.53 5.33 34.12
CA GLU A 29 -21.87 5.91 34.14
C GLU A 29 -22.46 5.91 32.72
N ILE A 30 -23.57 5.18 32.60
CA ILE A 30 -24.32 4.92 31.36
C ILE A 30 -25.25 6.10 31.09
N LEU A 31 -25.12 6.73 29.91
CA LEU A 31 -26.13 7.64 29.37
C LEU A 31 -26.58 7.17 27.98
N VAL A 32 -27.88 6.92 27.87
CA VAL A 32 -28.60 6.47 26.67
C VAL A 32 -28.88 7.67 25.75
N PRO A 33 -28.74 7.56 24.41
CA PRO A 33 -29.00 8.68 23.51
C PRO A 33 -30.47 8.73 23.05
N SER A 34 -31.02 9.95 22.94
CA SER A 34 -32.28 10.22 22.24
C SER A 34 -32.00 10.72 20.82
N GLN A 35 -32.62 10.08 19.84
CA GLN A 35 -32.55 10.42 18.42
C GLN A 35 -33.22 11.77 18.10
N ALA A 36 -32.60 12.54 17.20
CA ALA A 36 -33.28 13.49 16.34
C ALA A 36 -32.67 13.41 14.92
N VAL A 37 -33.55 13.20 13.94
CA VAL A 37 -33.26 13.15 12.50
C VAL A 37 -33.23 14.58 11.96
N ALA A 38 -32.17 14.94 11.21
CA ALA A 38 -32.14 16.13 10.36
C ALA A 38 -31.57 15.78 8.97
N VAL A 39 -32.20 16.36 7.95
CA VAL A 39 -31.94 16.23 6.50
C VAL A 39 -30.89 17.28 6.09
N PRO A 40 -29.99 17.01 5.11
CA PRO A 40 -28.75 17.76 4.95
C PRO A 40 -28.88 19.03 4.09
N SER A 41 -28.15 20.09 4.48
CA SER A 41 -27.79 21.19 3.59
C SER A 41 -26.43 21.79 3.94
N GLN A 42 -25.50 21.69 2.97
CA GLN A 42 -24.40 22.61 2.60
C GLN A 42 -23.30 23.00 3.60
N MET A 43 -22.08 22.94 3.04
CA MET A 43 -20.82 23.64 3.36
C MET A 43 -20.32 23.55 4.79
N ASP A 44 -19.11 22.97 4.92
CA ASP A 44 -18.39 22.80 6.18
C ASP A 44 -18.29 24.12 6.95
N ALA A 45 -18.91 24.14 8.13
CA ALA A 45 -18.84 25.28 9.05
C ALA A 45 -17.52 25.20 9.83
N LEU A 46 -16.60 26.08 9.49
CA LEU A 46 -15.38 26.42 10.23
C LEU A 46 -15.73 27.12 11.59
N PRO A 47 -14.83 27.14 12.59
CA PRO A 47 -15.13 27.62 13.94
C PRO A 47 -15.38 29.14 14.03
N ALA A 48 -16.40 29.54 14.80
CA ALA A 48 -16.84 30.92 15.03
C ALA A 48 -15.76 31.81 15.67
N ALA A 49 -15.80 33.12 15.39
CA ALA A 49 -14.96 34.13 16.05
C ALA A 49 -15.04 34.05 17.59
N THR A 50 -13.93 34.33 18.28
CA THR A 50 -13.89 34.27 19.74
C THR A 50 -14.77 35.35 20.36
N GLY A 51 -15.26 35.11 21.59
CA GLY A 51 -16.07 36.10 22.32
C GLY A 51 -15.33 37.43 22.58
N GLU A 52 -14.00 37.42 22.57
CA GLU A 52 -13.16 38.61 22.77
C GLU A 52 -13.04 39.46 21.50
N GLU A 53 -12.83 38.84 20.33
CA GLU A 53 -12.79 39.53 19.02
C GLU A 53 -14.12 40.25 18.72
N LEU A 54 -15.25 39.55 18.95
CA LEU A 54 -16.58 40.15 18.81
C LEU A 54 -16.79 41.34 19.77
N ALA A 55 -16.18 41.30 20.96
CA ALA A 55 -16.29 42.40 21.92
C ALA A 55 -15.43 43.62 21.52
N ILE A 56 -14.27 43.39 20.90
CA ILE A 56 -13.41 44.45 20.36
C ILE A 56 -14.08 45.13 19.16
N ALA A 57 -14.53 44.34 18.18
CA ALA A 57 -15.22 44.87 16.99
C ALA A 57 -16.46 45.69 17.36
N ARG A 58 -17.25 45.24 18.35
CA ARG A 58 -18.40 46.02 18.86
C ARG A 58 -17.99 47.36 19.44
N ARG A 59 -16.89 47.41 20.21
CA ARG A 59 -16.41 48.65 20.81
C ARG A 59 -15.91 49.64 19.76
N GLU A 60 -15.24 49.15 18.73
CA GLU A 60 -14.78 49.95 17.60
C GLU A 60 -15.96 50.50 16.80
N LEU A 61 -16.98 49.67 16.52
CA LEU A 61 -18.22 50.10 15.85
C LEU A 61 -18.94 51.21 16.62
N GLU A 62 -19.00 51.11 17.95
CA GLU A 62 -19.60 52.14 18.81
C GLU A 62 -18.82 53.46 18.81
N SER A 63 -17.55 53.44 18.38
CA SER A 63 -16.68 54.62 18.31
C SER A 63 -16.69 55.32 16.95
N LEU A 64 -17.26 54.72 15.91
CA LEU A 64 -17.36 55.33 14.59
C LEU A 64 -18.45 56.41 14.55
N ASP A 65 -18.11 57.58 14.01
CA ASP A 65 -19.08 58.61 13.68
C ASP A 65 -19.97 58.18 12.51
N ILE A 66 -21.24 58.56 12.53
CA ILE A 66 -22.18 58.30 11.41
C ILE A 66 -21.70 59.12 10.19
N PRO A 67 -21.44 58.49 9.03
CA PRO A 67 -21.02 59.22 7.84
C PRO A 67 -22.00 60.29 7.39
N ASP A 68 -21.47 61.42 6.91
CA ASP A 68 -22.25 62.57 6.46
C ASP A 68 -23.28 62.18 5.38
N GLY A 69 -24.55 62.46 5.65
CA GLY A 69 -25.65 62.18 4.72
C GLY A 69 -26.30 60.81 4.88
N LEU A 70 -25.78 59.95 5.75
CA LEU A 70 -26.37 58.64 6.06
C LEU A 70 -27.33 58.72 7.26
N GLY A 71 -28.50 58.07 7.16
CA GLY A 71 -29.45 57.99 8.27
C GLY A 71 -28.97 57.06 9.38
N SER A 72 -29.30 57.36 10.65
CA SER A 72 -28.93 56.52 11.80
C SER A 72 -29.40 55.07 11.67
N ASP A 73 -30.60 54.86 11.13
CA ASP A 73 -31.19 53.52 10.98
C ASP A 73 -30.43 52.70 9.94
N THR A 74 -30.00 53.32 8.84
CA THR A 74 -29.19 52.68 7.80
C THR A 74 -27.79 52.36 8.31
N TRP A 75 -27.17 53.27 9.06
CA TRP A 75 -25.87 53.02 9.68
C TRP A 75 -25.92 51.84 10.66
N GLN A 76 -26.98 51.75 11.47
CA GLN A 76 -27.20 50.62 12.36
C GLN A 76 -27.37 49.28 11.60
N GLN A 77 -27.99 49.30 10.42
CA GLN A 77 -28.11 48.09 9.58
C GLN A 77 -26.75 47.64 9.03
N ILE A 78 -25.92 48.59 8.58
CA ILE A 78 -24.55 48.30 8.09
C ILE A 78 -23.70 47.70 9.22
N CYS A 79 -23.69 48.33 10.40
CA CYS A 79 -22.96 47.82 11.57
C CYS A 79 -23.51 46.45 12.02
N GLY A 80 -24.83 46.26 11.98
CA GLY A 80 -25.49 45.00 12.30
C GLY A 80 -25.06 43.86 11.37
N ALA A 81 -24.99 44.13 10.06
CA ALA A 81 -24.56 43.15 9.06
C ALA A 81 -23.11 42.69 9.29
N LEU A 82 -22.21 43.57 9.72
CA LEU A 82 -20.83 43.17 10.03
C LEU A 82 -20.80 42.22 11.23
N ILE A 83 -21.54 42.55 12.30
CA ILE A 83 -21.64 41.69 13.47
C ILE A 83 -22.23 40.32 13.13
N GLU A 84 -23.28 40.27 12.32
CA GLU A 84 -23.86 39.01 11.85
C GLU A 84 -22.85 38.20 11.02
N SER A 85 -22.11 38.86 10.14
CA SER A 85 -21.05 38.22 9.33
C SER A 85 -19.91 37.68 10.20
N LEU A 86 -19.43 38.44 11.18
CA LEU A 86 -18.40 38.00 12.14
C LEU A 86 -18.85 36.83 13.02
N GLN A 87 -20.13 36.79 13.40
CA GLN A 87 -20.72 35.67 14.15
C GLN A 87 -20.82 34.39 13.32
N ALA A 88 -20.98 34.51 12.01
CA ALA A 88 -21.07 33.40 11.07
C ALA A 88 -19.71 32.88 10.57
N ARG A 89 -18.60 33.55 10.93
CA ARG A 89 -17.30 33.37 10.28
C ARG A 89 -16.50 32.17 10.83
N GLY A 90 -15.90 31.42 9.89
CA GLY A 90 -14.73 30.57 10.09
C GLY A 90 -13.42 31.30 9.81
N ILE A 91 -12.44 31.21 10.70
CA ILE A 91 -11.21 32.03 10.67
C ILE A 91 -10.49 31.95 9.31
N SER A 92 -10.19 33.10 8.67
CA SER A 92 -9.08 33.21 7.71
C SER A 92 -8.19 34.41 8.05
N LYS A 93 -6.88 34.15 8.11
CA LYS A 93 -5.81 35.14 8.36
C LYS A 93 -4.91 35.37 7.13
N LEU A 94 -5.21 34.75 5.99
CA LEU A 94 -4.51 35.03 4.74
C LEU A 94 -5.53 35.52 3.69
N PRO A 95 -5.16 36.50 2.85
CA PRO A 95 -5.97 36.90 1.71
C PRO A 95 -5.96 35.79 0.64
N ASN A 96 -6.71 34.70 0.86
CA ASN A 96 -6.73 33.53 -0.03
C ASN A 96 -8.14 33.22 -0.59
N GLU A 97 -8.93 34.26 -0.82
CA GLU A 97 -10.11 34.12 -1.67
C GLU A 97 -9.71 34.35 -3.13
N SER A 98 -10.44 33.74 -4.07
CA SER A 98 -10.33 34.04 -5.52
C SER A 98 -10.38 35.54 -5.87
N ARG A 99 -10.87 36.38 -4.95
CA ARG A 99 -10.99 37.84 -5.07
C ARG A 99 -9.71 38.62 -4.69
N ASN A 100 -8.75 37.98 -4.02
CA ASN A 100 -7.45 38.58 -3.68
C ASN A 100 -6.36 38.28 -4.72
N VAL A 101 -6.70 37.53 -5.77
CA VAL A 101 -5.81 37.25 -6.90
C VAL A 101 -5.55 38.55 -7.68
N ILE A 102 -4.28 38.82 -7.97
CA ILE A 102 -3.89 39.92 -8.87
C ILE A 102 -4.23 39.52 -10.31
N ASP A 103 -5.25 40.15 -10.87
CA ASP A 103 -5.74 39.92 -12.24
C ASP A 103 -5.36 41.04 -13.22
N ASP A 104 -4.70 42.09 -12.72
CA ASP A 104 -4.33 43.29 -13.48
C ASP A 104 -2.81 43.52 -13.55
N LEU A 105 -2.03 42.47 -13.32
CA LEU A 105 -0.57 42.50 -13.47
C LEU A 105 -0.19 42.83 -14.92
N GLN A 106 0.49 43.97 -15.09
CA GLN A 106 0.90 44.51 -16.38
C GLN A 106 2.41 44.62 -16.49
N TRP A 107 2.89 44.41 -17.71
CA TRP A 107 4.28 44.55 -18.09
C TRP A 107 4.50 45.87 -18.85
N ILE A 108 5.36 46.75 -18.35
CA ILE A 108 5.66 48.06 -18.94
C ILE A 108 7.12 48.10 -19.41
N ASP A 109 7.32 48.27 -20.72
CA ASP A 109 8.65 48.48 -21.32
C ASP A 109 9.07 49.95 -21.19
N ASN A 110 10.14 50.19 -20.42
CA ASN A 110 10.72 51.51 -20.22
C ASN A 110 11.78 51.86 -21.27
N GLY A 111 12.09 50.95 -22.19
CA GLY A 111 13.15 51.04 -23.18
C GLY A 111 14.52 50.67 -22.61
N GLY A 112 15.43 50.21 -23.48
CA GLY A 112 16.81 49.86 -23.07
C GLY A 112 16.97 48.46 -22.45
N GLY A 113 15.89 47.67 -22.36
CA GLY A 113 15.89 46.34 -21.75
C GLY A 113 15.41 46.31 -20.31
N ASP A 114 15.03 47.47 -19.75
CA ASP A 114 14.45 47.61 -18.41
C ASP A 114 12.92 47.56 -18.49
N PHE A 115 12.29 46.80 -17.59
CA PHE A 115 10.84 46.64 -17.53
C PHE A 115 10.32 46.92 -16.12
N ASN A 116 9.08 47.42 -16.01
CA ASN A 116 8.37 47.47 -14.75
C ASN A 116 7.17 46.52 -14.77
N LEU A 117 6.98 45.81 -13.67
CA LEU A 117 5.73 45.14 -13.35
C LEU A 117 4.84 46.12 -12.60
N GLU A 118 3.59 46.29 -13.03
CA GLU A 118 2.62 47.16 -12.36
C GLU A 118 1.31 46.41 -12.08
N TRP A 119 0.81 46.54 -10.86
CA TRP A 119 -0.45 45.94 -10.43
C TRP A 119 -1.09 46.78 -9.33
N THR A 120 -2.31 46.44 -8.98
CA THR A 120 -3.11 47.16 -8.00
C THR A 120 -3.23 46.38 -6.68
N LEU A 121 -3.33 47.09 -5.55
CA LEU A 121 -3.67 46.48 -4.26
C LEU A 121 -4.96 45.67 -4.37
N ARG A 122 -4.92 44.42 -3.91
CA ARG A 122 -6.08 43.55 -3.76
C ARG A 122 -6.09 43.01 -2.33
N ASN A 123 -7.04 43.49 -1.54
CA ASN A 123 -7.37 42.99 -0.21
C ASN A 123 -8.89 43.13 -0.05
N ALA A 124 -9.64 42.07 -0.33
CA ALA A 124 -11.10 42.09 -0.37
C ALA A 124 -11.66 42.49 1.00
N GLY A 125 -12.44 43.57 1.05
CA GLY A 125 -12.94 44.15 2.29
C GLY A 125 -12.15 45.38 2.79
N ASP A 126 -10.95 45.64 2.27
CA ASP A 126 -10.16 46.84 2.59
C ASP A 126 -10.58 47.98 1.64
N TYR A 127 -11.66 48.66 2.01
CA TYR A 127 -12.30 49.67 1.18
C TYR A 127 -11.66 51.04 1.35
N ASP A 128 -10.94 51.28 2.45
CA ASP A 128 -10.15 52.48 2.65
C ASP A 128 -8.70 52.38 2.10
N ASN A 129 -8.31 51.19 1.60
CA ASN A 129 -7.00 50.86 1.00
C ASN A 129 -5.82 51.11 1.95
N ASN A 130 -5.99 50.87 3.24
CA ASN A 130 -4.94 51.03 4.24
C ASN A 130 -4.07 49.78 4.42
N GLY A 131 -4.40 48.67 3.74
CA GLY A 131 -3.72 47.38 3.84
C GLY A 131 -4.31 46.43 4.88
N GLU A 132 -5.38 46.78 5.61
CA GLU A 132 -6.01 45.96 6.64
C GLU A 132 -7.53 46.01 6.52
N VAL A 133 -8.17 44.84 6.53
CA VAL A 133 -9.63 44.74 6.60
C VAL A 133 -10.07 44.83 8.05
N ASN A 134 -10.66 45.94 8.48
CA ASN A 134 -11.14 46.11 9.85
C ASN A 134 -12.46 46.90 9.91
N VAL A 135 -12.82 47.41 11.10
CA VAL A 135 -14.09 48.14 11.28
C VAL A 135 -14.11 49.48 10.54
N SER A 136 -12.97 50.11 10.28
CA SER A 136 -12.91 51.41 9.59
C SER A 136 -13.42 51.37 8.16
N ASP A 137 -13.32 50.21 7.49
CA ASP A 137 -13.77 49.99 6.11
C ASP A 137 -15.28 50.23 5.91
N LEU A 138 -16.07 50.08 6.97
CA LEU A 138 -17.50 50.43 6.93
C LEU A 138 -17.74 51.90 6.62
N SER A 139 -16.80 52.78 6.98
CA SER A 139 -16.90 54.21 6.72
C SER A 139 -16.95 54.46 5.21
N ALA A 140 -16.18 53.70 4.42
CA ALA A 140 -16.18 53.81 2.96
C ALA A 140 -17.54 53.39 2.37
N ILE A 141 -18.14 52.29 2.87
CA ILE A 141 -19.52 51.91 2.50
C ILE A 141 -20.48 53.04 2.85
N GLY A 142 -20.43 53.56 4.08
CA GLY A 142 -21.37 54.57 4.55
C GLY A 142 -21.29 55.89 3.79
N VAL A 143 -20.08 56.37 3.45
CA VAL A 143 -19.85 57.58 2.63
C VAL A 143 -20.32 57.40 1.18
N HIS A 144 -20.42 56.15 0.70
CA HIS A 144 -20.77 55.84 -0.69
C HIS A 144 -22.09 55.08 -0.85
N PHE A 145 -22.84 54.90 0.24
CA PHE A 145 -24.05 54.11 0.27
C PHE A 145 -25.09 54.59 -0.74
N GLY A 146 -25.63 53.67 -1.54
CA GLY A 146 -26.61 53.92 -2.60
C GLY A 146 -26.02 54.48 -3.89
N LYS A 147 -24.70 54.62 -4.01
CA LYS A 147 -24.05 54.90 -5.31
C LYS A 147 -23.97 53.62 -6.14
N ASN A 148 -24.02 53.78 -7.45
CA ASN A 148 -23.93 52.71 -8.45
C ASN A 148 -23.14 53.17 -9.68
N GLU A 149 -22.96 52.29 -10.67
CA GLU A 149 -22.18 52.57 -11.89
C GLU A 149 -22.58 53.84 -12.66
N SER A 150 -23.83 54.30 -12.52
CA SER A 150 -24.32 55.53 -13.17
C SER A 150 -23.97 56.80 -12.41
N SER A 151 -23.41 56.69 -11.20
CA SER A 151 -23.06 57.82 -10.34
C SER A 151 -21.81 58.53 -10.86
N SER A 152 -21.82 59.86 -10.92
CA SER A 152 -20.65 60.64 -11.40
C SER A 152 -19.38 60.47 -10.54
N SER A 153 -19.55 60.01 -9.29
CA SER A 153 -18.45 59.68 -8.37
C SER A 153 -18.15 58.18 -8.30
N TRP A 154 -18.67 57.37 -9.23
CA TRP A 154 -18.47 55.92 -9.23
C TRP A 154 -16.99 55.54 -9.27
N ALA A 155 -16.17 56.29 -10.01
CA ALA A 155 -14.73 56.03 -10.11
C ALA A 155 -14.01 55.97 -8.75
N THR A 156 -14.41 56.82 -7.79
CA THR A 156 -13.88 56.80 -6.42
C THR A 156 -14.70 55.92 -5.49
N ALA A 157 -16.00 55.72 -5.78
CA ALA A 157 -16.90 54.99 -4.90
C ALA A 157 -16.79 53.46 -5.05
N ARG A 158 -16.47 52.97 -6.25
CA ARG A 158 -16.42 51.54 -6.60
C ARG A 158 -15.48 50.69 -5.75
N THR A 159 -14.58 51.28 -4.96
CA THR A 159 -13.73 50.52 -4.03
C THR A 159 -14.54 49.95 -2.87
N ALA A 160 -15.69 50.53 -2.54
CA ALA A 160 -16.63 50.04 -1.52
C ALA A 160 -17.72 49.10 -2.08
N ASP A 161 -17.72 48.82 -3.39
CA ASP A 161 -18.55 47.79 -4.03
C ASP A 161 -17.81 46.45 -3.96
N GLY A 162 -17.71 45.92 -2.75
CA GLY A 162 -16.92 44.72 -2.51
C GLY A 162 -17.62 43.43 -2.92
N ASP A 163 -18.95 43.40 -3.04
CA ASP A 163 -19.63 42.23 -3.58
C ASP A 163 -19.56 42.17 -5.13
N GLY A 164 -19.30 43.31 -5.76
CA GLY A 164 -19.09 43.47 -7.21
C GLY A 164 -20.40 43.53 -7.99
N ASN A 165 -21.52 43.88 -7.35
CA ASN A 165 -22.83 43.91 -7.98
C ASN A 165 -23.12 45.23 -8.76
N GLY A 166 -22.23 46.21 -8.67
CA GLY A 166 -22.37 47.52 -9.33
C GLY A 166 -23.15 48.57 -8.52
N GLU A 167 -23.46 48.30 -7.25
CA GLU A 167 -24.18 49.16 -6.31
C GLU A 167 -23.67 48.97 -4.87
N ILE A 168 -23.35 50.08 -4.21
CA ILE A 168 -22.84 50.06 -2.83
C ILE A 168 -24.02 50.01 -1.86
N ASN A 169 -24.24 48.87 -1.23
CA ASN A 169 -25.34 48.61 -0.31
C ASN A 169 -24.87 47.73 0.89
N ILE A 170 -25.80 47.08 1.59
CA ILE A 170 -25.49 46.28 2.79
C ILE A 170 -24.73 44.99 2.41
N ALA A 171 -24.91 44.46 1.20
CA ALA A 171 -24.24 43.25 0.74
C ALA A 171 -22.71 43.39 0.72
N ASP A 172 -22.21 44.61 0.52
CA ASP A 172 -20.78 44.97 0.56
C ASP A 172 -20.15 44.86 1.95
N VAL A 173 -20.94 44.64 2.99
CA VAL A 173 -20.39 44.32 4.32
C VAL A 173 -19.87 42.88 4.37
N SER A 174 -20.39 41.99 3.52
CA SER A 174 -20.04 40.56 3.55
C SER A 174 -18.54 40.32 3.33
N PRO A 175 -17.88 40.91 2.31
CA PRO A 175 -16.44 40.75 2.10
C PRO A 175 -15.60 41.25 3.28
N ILE A 176 -16.00 42.34 3.95
CA ILE A 176 -15.32 42.81 5.18
C ILE A 176 -15.41 41.72 6.26
N GLY A 177 -16.61 41.19 6.52
CA GLY A 177 -16.78 40.17 7.54
C GLY A 177 -16.03 38.87 7.22
N VAL A 178 -16.00 38.45 5.95
CA VAL A 178 -15.28 37.24 5.51
C VAL A 178 -13.76 37.39 5.61
N ASN A 179 -13.24 38.60 5.34
CA ASN A 179 -11.80 38.88 5.33
C ASN A 179 -11.32 39.67 6.57
N PHE A 180 -12.16 39.83 7.60
CA PHE A 180 -11.85 40.68 8.76
C PHE A 180 -10.50 40.32 9.42
N GLY A 181 -9.66 41.31 9.67
CA GLY A 181 -8.29 41.14 10.17
C GLY A 181 -7.27 40.66 9.13
N SER A 182 -7.64 40.52 7.85
CA SER A 182 -6.69 40.29 6.76
C SER A 182 -5.80 41.51 6.60
N GLN A 183 -4.48 41.28 6.49
CA GLN A 183 -3.48 42.33 6.33
C GLN A 183 -2.63 42.06 5.07
N VAL A 184 -2.38 43.10 4.29
CA VAL A 184 -1.43 43.14 3.17
C VAL A 184 -0.41 44.23 3.46
N LEU A 185 0.81 43.82 3.83
CA LEU A 185 1.91 44.74 4.11
C LEU A 185 2.74 45.08 2.87
N GLY A 186 2.50 44.39 1.77
CA GLY A 186 3.22 44.54 0.52
C GLY A 186 3.02 43.34 -0.39
N TYR A 187 3.85 43.23 -1.42
CA TYR A 187 3.83 42.13 -2.37
C TYR A 187 5.24 41.57 -2.59
N ASN A 188 5.31 40.25 -2.64
CA ASN A 188 6.47 39.51 -3.12
C ASN A 188 6.34 39.30 -4.63
N VAL A 189 7.45 39.48 -5.35
CA VAL A 189 7.54 39.29 -6.80
C VAL A 189 8.32 38.02 -7.05
N TYR A 190 7.73 37.12 -7.83
CA TYR A 190 8.30 35.84 -8.17
C TYR A 190 8.50 35.69 -9.67
N ALA A 191 9.45 34.84 -10.05
CA ALA A 191 9.68 34.46 -11.42
C ALA A 191 9.92 32.95 -11.57
N SER A 192 9.61 32.42 -12.75
CA SER A 192 9.74 30.99 -13.07
C SER A 192 9.98 30.80 -14.57
N ASP A 193 10.66 29.72 -14.95
CA ASP A 193 10.74 29.29 -16.35
C ASP A 193 9.49 28.51 -16.82
N TYR A 194 8.58 28.21 -15.89
CA TYR A 194 7.36 27.43 -16.11
C TYR A 194 6.12 28.15 -15.55
N GLU A 195 4.98 27.97 -16.21
CA GLU A 195 3.70 28.62 -15.89
C GLU A 195 3.19 28.29 -14.48
N ASP A 196 3.50 27.10 -13.96
CA ASP A 196 3.05 26.61 -12.66
C ASP A 196 4.14 26.66 -11.57
N GLY A 197 5.26 27.34 -11.81
CA GLY A 197 6.44 27.34 -10.93
C GLY A 197 7.45 26.21 -11.21
N PRO A 198 8.53 26.07 -10.42
CA PRO A 198 8.76 26.71 -9.12
C PRO A 198 9.00 28.21 -9.23
N TRP A 199 8.42 28.96 -8.30
CA TRP A 199 8.46 30.40 -8.25
C TRP A 199 9.64 30.87 -7.38
N LEU A 200 10.61 31.53 -7.98
CA LEU A 200 11.79 32.11 -7.31
C LEU A 200 11.50 33.54 -6.89
N LEU A 201 11.64 33.85 -5.60
CA LEU A 201 11.49 35.21 -5.08
C LEU A 201 12.56 36.14 -5.70
N GLN A 202 12.11 37.16 -6.41
CA GLN A 202 12.96 38.17 -7.06
C GLN A 202 13.12 39.41 -6.17
N GLY A 203 12.12 39.69 -5.35
CA GLY A 203 12.15 40.77 -4.37
C GLY A 203 10.76 41.08 -3.83
N SER A 204 10.68 42.15 -3.05
CA SER A 204 9.45 42.57 -2.38
C SER A 204 9.25 44.07 -2.53
N ILE A 205 8.00 44.51 -2.49
CA ILE A 205 7.62 45.93 -2.44
C ILE A 205 6.68 46.13 -1.25
N GLU A 206 7.02 47.06 -0.35
CA GLU A 206 6.19 47.35 0.83
C GLU A 206 4.99 48.22 0.44
N LEU A 207 3.89 48.12 1.20
CA LEU A 207 2.69 48.94 1.01
C LEU A 207 3.01 50.45 1.03
N ALA A 208 3.99 50.85 1.85
CA ALA A 208 4.44 52.24 1.94
C ALA A 208 5.07 52.78 0.64
N ASP A 209 5.52 51.89 -0.26
CA ASP A 209 6.10 52.23 -1.56
C ASP A 209 5.05 52.27 -2.68
N ALA A 210 3.78 51.96 -2.37
CA ALA A 210 2.69 52.08 -3.33
C ALA A 210 2.47 53.56 -3.73
N THR A 211 2.21 53.78 -5.02
CA THR A 211 1.87 55.10 -5.53
C THR A 211 0.45 55.51 -5.12
N THR A 212 0.27 56.79 -4.79
CA THR A 212 -1.03 57.34 -4.37
C THR A 212 -2.08 57.18 -5.48
N GLY A 213 -3.17 56.50 -5.17
CA GLY A 213 -4.29 56.20 -6.07
C GLY A 213 -5.40 55.47 -5.31
N PHE A 214 -6.59 55.39 -5.89
CA PHE A 214 -7.69 54.57 -5.36
C PHE A 214 -8.20 53.66 -6.47
N PRO A 215 -7.85 52.36 -6.45
CA PRO A 215 -6.97 51.65 -5.48
C PRO A 215 -5.47 52.01 -5.56
N LEU A 216 -4.69 51.66 -4.52
CA LEU A 216 -3.23 51.83 -4.47
C LEU A 216 -2.54 51.01 -5.56
N ARG A 217 -1.47 51.55 -6.15
CA ARG A 217 -0.77 50.91 -7.28
C ARG A 217 0.72 50.70 -7.01
N PHE A 218 1.18 49.49 -7.29
CA PHE A 218 2.58 49.06 -7.13
C PHE A 218 3.31 49.10 -8.47
N SER A 219 4.62 49.39 -8.42
CA SER A 219 5.51 49.36 -9.58
C SER A 219 6.86 48.79 -9.15
N TYR A 220 7.26 47.67 -9.74
CA TYR A 220 8.50 46.97 -9.42
C TYR A 220 9.41 46.90 -10.65
N ALA A 221 10.64 47.39 -10.52
CA ALA A 221 11.64 47.36 -11.60
C ALA A 221 12.19 45.94 -11.76
N TYR A 222 11.79 45.27 -12.84
CA TYR A 222 12.19 43.91 -13.17
C TYR A 222 13.34 43.93 -14.19
N GLY A 223 14.49 43.37 -13.80
CA GLY A 223 15.72 43.41 -14.57
C GLY A 223 15.67 42.66 -15.92
N ALA A 224 16.72 42.83 -16.72
CA ALA A 224 16.86 42.15 -18.02
C ALA A 224 16.72 40.63 -17.87
N GLN A 225 15.85 40.05 -18.70
CA GLN A 225 15.16 38.77 -18.49
C GLN A 225 16.04 37.54 -18.26
N GLU A 226 15.81 36.84 -17.15
CA GLU A 226 16.28 35.45 -16.92
C GLU A 226 15.15 34.40 -16.95
N HIS A 227 13.87 34.80 -16.82
CA HIS A 227 12.74 33.88 -16.64
C HIS A 227 11.52 34.17 -17.54
N ALA A 228 10.76 33.13 -17.91
CA ALA A 228 9.64 33.19 -18.85
C ALA A 228 8.29 33.63 -18.25
N PHE A 229 8.10 33.42 -16.95
CA PHE A 229 6.87 33.70 -16.21
C PHE A 229 7.17 34.52 -14.96
N VAL A 230 6.24 35.40 -14.58
CA VAL A 230 6.30 36.18 -13.35
C VAL A 230 4.94 36.17 -12.65
N THR A 231 4.95 36.20 -11.33
CA THR A 231 3.74 36.36 -10.51
C THR A 231 4.03 37.25 -9.31
N VAL A 232 2.98 37.73 -8.65
CA VAL A 232 3.09 38.53 -7.43
C VAL A 232 2.12 38.01 -6.38
N ALA A 233 2.53 38.05 -5.11
CA ALA A 233 1.71 37.55 -3.99
C ALA A 233 1.73 38.55 -2.83
N PRO A 234 0.57 38.87 -2.21
CA PRO A 234 0.53 39.75 -1.04
C PRO A 234 1.13 39.04 0.19
N PHE A 235 1.93 39.74 0.99
CA PHE A 235 2.49 39.19 2.23
C PHE A 235 1.95 39.89 3.50
N ASP A 236 1.88 39.15 4.60
CA ASP A 236 1.41 39.63 5.91
C ASP A 236 2.56 40.02 6.88
N ASN A 237 2.23 40.29 8.14
CA ASN A 237 3.19 40.64 9.19
C ASN A 237 4.18 39.53 9.58
N SER A 238 3.91 38.30 9.17
CA SER A 238 4.78 37.15 9.35
C SER A 238 5.65 36.90 8.12
N GLY A 239 5.49 37.70 7.06
CA GLY A 239 6.17 37.53 5.78
C GLY A 239 5.60 36.37 4.96
N ASN A 240 4.46 35.78 5.39
CA ASN A 240 3.80 34.72 4.66
C ASN A 240 3.03 35.32 3.48
N ASP A 241 3.13 34.71 2.31
CA ASP A 241 2.29 35.03 1.15
C ASP A 241 1.71 33.78 0.50
N THR A 242 0.75 33.95 -0.39
CA THR A 242 0.06 32.82 -1.02
C THR A 242 0.92 32.00 -1.98
N VAL A 243 2.04 32.50 -2.50
CA VAL A 243 2.97 31.77 -3.39
C VAL A 243 4.05 31.04 -2.59
N ALA A 244 4.52 31.59 -1.47
CA ALA A 244 5.36 30.92 -0.48
C ALA A 244 4.55 29.92 0.37
N ALA A 245 3.27 30.21 0.65
CA ALA A 245 2.35 29.31 1.34
C ALA A 245 1.72 28.26 0.39
N SER A 246 1.68 28.52 -0.92
CA SER A 246 1.41 27.50 -1.96
C SER A 246 2.68 26.94 -2.61
N GLY A 247 3.85 27.24 -2.05
CA GLY A 247 5.16 26.81 -2.51
C GLY A 247 5.81 25.89 -1.47
N GLY A 248 5.94 24.58 -1.68
CA GLY A 248 5.77 23.85 -2.92
C GLY A 248 4.50 23.02 -2.96
N THR A 249 3.89 23.01 -4.15
CA THR A 249 3.64 21.73 -4.81
C THR A 249 4.77 20.75 -4.46
N ALA A 250 4.43 19.54 -4.03
CA ALA A 250 5.38 18.48 -3.74
C ALA A 250 6.55 18.47 -4.75
N ALA A 251 7.74 18.12 -4.30
CA ALA A 251 8.93 18.14 -5.14
C ALA A 251 8.67 17.45 -6.48
N LYS A 252 9.12 18.10 -7.56
CA LYS A 252 8.75 17.69 -8.91
C LYS A 252 9.89 16.95 -9.57
N TYR A 253 9.61 15.75 -10.05
CA TYR A 253 10.49 15.05 -10.99
C TYR A 253 10.23 15.54 -12.42
N ILE A 254 11.29 15.94 -13.12
CA ILE A 254 11.28 16.19 -14.56
C ILE A 254 11.90 14.95 -15.24
N PRO A 255 11.11 14.18 -16.00
CA PRO A 255 11.61 12.98 -16.67
C PRO A 255 12.73 13.27 -17.66
N GLY A 256 13.75 12.41 -17.66
CA GLY A 256 14.80 12.37 -18.67
C GLY A 256 14.91 11.03 -19.37
N THR A 257 15.97 10.89 -20.16
CA THR A 257 16.38 9.68 -20.87
C THR A 257 17.33 8.85 -20.01
N THR A 258 16.99 7.58 -19.83
CA THR A 258 17.90 6.61 -19.19
C THR A 258 18.95 6.12 -20.19
N THR A 259 20.21 6.10 -19.73
CA THR A 259 21.33 5.44 -20.41
C THR A 259 21.82 4.29 -19.53
N GLU A 260 21.64 3.05 -19.99
CA GLU A 260 22.24 1.87 -19.35
C GLU A 260 23.76 1.96 -19.39
N GLN A 261 24.40 1.64 -18.27
CA GLN A 261 25.86 1.66 -18.13
C GLN A 261 26.44 0.29 -17.83
N SER A 262 25.71 -0.54 -17.08
CA SER A 262 26.11 -1.91 -16.79
C SER A 262 24.90 -2.82 -16.63
N SER A 263 25.10 -4.11 -16.85
CA SER A 263 24.11 -5.16 -16.58
C SER A 263 24.80 -6.47 -16.21
N GLN A 264 24.15 -7.26 -15.36
CA GLN A 264 24.67 -8.54 -14.88
C GLN A 264 23.54 -9.54 -14.68
N ALA A 265 23.81 -10.81 -15.01
CA ALA A 265 22.94 -11.92 -14.63
C ALA A 265 23.12 -12.22 -13.14
N ILE A 266 22.04 -12.11 -12.36
CA ILE A 266 21.99 -12.34 -10.92
C ILE A 266 20.99 -13.45 -10.65
N ASP A 267 21.35 -14.39 -9.78
CA ASP A 267 20.50 -15.52 -9.37
C ASP A 267 20.23 -15.50 -7.86
N GLU A 268 19.71 -16.60 -7.32
CA GLU A 268 19.39 -16.75 -5.89
C GLU A 268 20.57 -16.48 -4.94
N ALA A 269 21.82 -16.55 -5.43
CA ALA A 269 23.00 -16.26 -4.62
C ALA A 269 23.25 -14.76 -4.41
N GLY A 270 22.52 -13.88 -5.12
CA GLY A 270 22.73 -12.44 -5.10
C GLY A 270 23.92 -11.99 -5.95
N GLY A 271 24.25 -10.71 -5.88
CA GLY A 271 25.29 -10.09 -6.71
C GLY A 271 25.53 -8.62 -6.37
N GLN A 272 26.39 -7.98 -7.15
CA GLN A 272 26.68 -6.56 -7.01
C GLN A 272 26.80 -5.93 -8.40
N LEU A 273 26.17 -4.76 -8.59
CA LEU A 273 26.39 -3.89 -9.75
C LEU A 273 27.24 -2.70 -9.34
N VAL A 274 28.23 -2.34 -10.15
CA VAL A 274 29.12 -1.20 -9.90
C VAL A 274 28.94 -0.19 -11.03
N GLY A 275 28.59 1.03 -10.69
CA GLY A 275 28.40 2.13 -11.63
C GLY A 275 29.70 2.54 -12.32
N SER A 276 29.56 3.15 -13.51
CA SER A 276 30.70 3.66 -14.29
C SER A 276 30.35 4.96 -15.00
N GLY A 277 31.32 5.81 -15.35
CA GLY A 277 31.03 7.09 -16.00
C GLY A 277 30.21 8.01 -15.09
N ASN A 278 28.97 8.34 -15.47
CA ASN A 278 28.11 9.21 -14.66
C ASN A 278 27.66 8.57 -13.34
N LEU A 279 27.83 7.24 -13.18
CA LEU A 279 27.59 6.53 -11.92
C LEU A 279 28.89 6.09 -11.24
N ASP A 280 30.04 6.69 -11.57
CA ASP A 280 31.30 6.38 -10.87
C ASP A 280 31.13 6.54 -9.36
N GLY A 281 31.37 5.45 -8.60
CA GLY A 281 31.22 5.41 -7.14
C GLY A 281 29.86 4.92 -6.64
N VAL A 282 28.89 4.67 -7.52
CA VAL A 282 27.62 4.02 -7.16
C VAL A 282 27.81 2.50 -7.08
N ILE A 283 27.30 1.88 -6.03
CA ILE A 283 27.30 0.43 -5.82
C ILE A 283 25.89 -0.02 -5.48
N VAL A 284 25.39 -1.07 -6.13
CA VAL A 284 24.12 -1.71 -5.80
C VAL A 284 24.41 -3.14 -5.34
N ASP A 285 24.21 -3.39 -4.06
CA ASP A 285 24.33 -4.71 -3.44
C ASP A 285 22.98 -5.42 -3.44
N ILE A 286 22.91 -6.57 -4.11
CA ILE A 286 21.72 -7.40 -4.23
C ILE A 286 21.96 -8.67 -3.38
N PRO A 287 21.30 -8.82 -2.23
CA PRO A 287 21.58 -9.92 -1.31
C PRO A 287 21.09 -11.27 -1.87
N ALA A 288 21.62 -12.35 -1.31
CA ALA A 288 21.12 -13.70 -1.58
C ALA A 288 19.65 -13.81 -1.18
N GLY A 289 18.84 -14.47 -2.02
CA GLY A 289 17.40 -14.60 -1.82
C GLY A 289 16.57 -13.41 -2.32
N ALA A 290 17.18 -12.34 -2.85
CA ALA A 290 16.44 -11.23 -3.46
C ALA A 290 15.68 -11.64 -4.74
N LEU A 291 16.14 -12.72 -5.40
CA LEU A 291 15.55 -13.30 -6.61
C LEU A 291 15.39 -14.82 -6.43
N ASP A 292 14.29 -15.38 -6.93
CA ASP A 292 14.01 -16.82 -6.92
C ASP A 292 14.48 -17.55 -8.19
N ARG A 293 14.96 -16.79 -9.18
CA ARG A 293 15.42 -17.26 -10.49
C ARG A 293 16.50 -16.33 -11.06
N PRO A 294 17.35 -16.82 -11.98
CA PRO A 294 18.31 -15.98 -12.68
C PRO A 294 17.64 -14.92 -13.55
N GLU A 295 18.08 -13.66 -13.44
CA GLU A 295 17.60 -12.52 -14.22
C GLU A 295 18.74 -11.54 -14.54
N THR A 296 18.63 -10.83 -15.67
CA THR A 296 19.55 -9.74 -16.00
C THR A 296 19.09 -8.45 -15.33
N ILE A 297 19.86 -7.95 -14.37
CA ILE A 297 19.62 -6.65 -13.74
C ILE A 297 20.58 -5.62 -14.33
N SER A 298 20.05 -4.44 -14.64
CA SER A 298 20.78 -3.32 -15.24
C SER A 298 20.84 -2.12 -14.31
N LEU A 299 21.92 -1.35 -14.44
CA LEU A 299 22.17 -0.10 -13.75
C LEU A 299 22.48 0.98 -14.80
N GLY A 300 21.72 2.07 -14.75
CA GLY A 300 21.82 3.18 -15.69
C GLY A 300 21.65 4.55 -15.02
N SER A 301 22.08 5.60 -15.72
CA SER A 301 21.88 6.99 -15.29
C SER A 301 20.73 7.62 -16.07
N ASN A 302 19.89 8.42 -15.42
CA ASN A 302 18.86 9.22 -16.07
C ASN A 302 19.24 10.71 -16.05
N ASP A 303 19.09 11.41 -17.17
CA ASP A 303 19.43 12.85 -17.32
C ASP A 303 18.29 13.80 -16.92
N GLY A 304 17.24 13.29 -16.29
CA GLY A 304 16.19 14.07 -15.65
C GLY A 304 16.70 14.80 -14.41
N MET A 305 15.79 15.49 -13.73
CA MET A 305 16.14 16.26 -12.53
C MET A 305 15.01 16.29 -11.49
N ILE A 306 15.39 16.55 -10.24
CA ILE A 306 14.47 16.85 -9.15
C ILE A 306 14.47 18.36 -8.90
N LEU A 307 13.28 18.93 -8.78
CA LEU A 307 13.06 20.27 -8.27
C LEU A 307 12.60 20.15 -6.81
N PRO A 308 13.51 20.28 -5.84
CA PRO A 308 13.17 20.17 -4.42
C PRO A 308 12.36 21.38 -3.96
N VAL A 309 11.50 21.19 -2.96
CA VAL A 309 10.84 22.29 -2.24
C VAL A 309 11.81 22.93 -1.24
N VAL A 310 12.58 22.10 -0.53
CA VAL A 310 13.61 22.49 0.44
C VAL A 310 14.85 21.63 0.20
N GLY A 311 16.04 22.23 0.36
CA GLY A 311 17.32 21.59 0.11
C GLY A 311 17.75 21.69 -1.37
N THR A 312 18.78 20.93 -1.72
CA THR A 312 19.42 20.96 -3.04
C THR A 312 19.36 19.59 -3.70
N TRP A 313 19.01 19.53 -4.99
CA TRP A 313 19.05 18.27 -5.75
C TRP A 313 20.47 17.70 -5.81
N GLY A 314 20.59 16.39 -5.56
CA GLY A 314 21.86 15.66 -5.56
C GLY A 314 22.58 15.55 -6.92
N GLY A 315 21.96 16.01 -8.01
CA GLY A 315 22.59 16.07 -9.34
C GLY A 315 22.66 14.74 -10.09
N LEU A 316 22.10 13.66 -9.54
CA LEU A 316 22.11 12.32 -10.14
C LEU A 316 20.75 11.63 -9.99
N ILE A 317 20.37 10.89 -11.03
CA ILE A 317 19.27 9.92 -10.97
C ILE A 317 19.81 8.55 -11.41
N ILE A 318 19.73 7.59 -10.49
CA ILE A 318 20.09 6.19 -10.71
C ILE A 318 18.85 5.46 -11.24
N ASP A 319 18.99 4.58 -12.22
CA ASP A 319 17.91 3.72 -12.74
C ASP A 319 18.34 2.25 -12.61
N ILE A 320 17.57 1.46 -11.88
CA ILE A 320 17.74 0.02 -11.75
C ILE A 320 16.57 -0.65 -12.47
N SER A 321 16.85 -1.57 -13.39
CA SER A 321 15.78 -2.28 -14.11
C SER A 321 16.10 -3.75 -14.37
N GLY A 322 15.07 -4.60 -14.34
CA GLY A 322 15.10 -6.03 -14.68
C GLY A 322 14.16 -6.35 -15.86
N GLU A 323 14.11 -7.62 -16.27
CA GLU A 323 13.24 -8.11 -17.34
C GLU A 323 11.76 -8.18 -16.90
N ASP A 324 11.50 -8.59 -15.65
CA ASP A 324 10.15 -8.82 -15.11
C ASP A 324 9.96 -8.32 -13.66
N HIS A 325 11.02 -7.93 -12.95
CA HIS A 325 10.93 -7.55 -11.54
C HIS A 325 10.85 -6.05 -11.31
N ILE A 326 9.75 -5.62 -10.69
CA ILE A 326 9.61 -4.27 -10.09
C ILE A 326 9.96 -4.32 -8.59
N LEU A 327 9.90 -5.52 -7.98
CA LEU A 327 10.11 -5.76 -6.56
C LEU A 327 11.04 -6.96 -6.32
N PHE A 328 11.87 -6.86 -5.29
CA PHE A 328 12.79 -7.90 -4.79
C PHE A 328 12.29 -8.51 -3.48
N ASP A 329 12.59 -9.79 -3.26
CA ASP A 329 12.20 -10.53 -2.04
C ASP A 329 13.07 -10.18 -0.82
N GLU A 330 14.20 -9.50 -1.05
CA GLU A 330 15.14 -8.99 -0.04
C GLU A 330 15.56 -7.56 -0.41
N PRO A 331 15.75 -6.64 0.56
CA PRO A 331 16.08 -5.26 0.26
C PRO A 331 17.51 -5.15 -0.31
N LEU A 332 17.65 -4.44 -1.42
CA LEU A 332 18.92 -3.99 -1.98
C LEU A 332 19.51 -2.90 -1.07
N VAL A 333 20.83 -2.77 -1.08
CA VAL A 333 21.52 -1.59 -0.53
C VAL A 333 22.21 -0.85 -1.67
N ILE A 334 21.93 0.43 -1.79
CA ILE A 334 22.53 1.32 -2.78
C ILE A 334 23.44 2.29 -2.04
N THR A 335 24.74 2.26 -2.36
CA THR A 335 25.73 3.24 -1.90
C THR A 335 26.01 4.23 -3.01
N ALA A 336 25.97 5.52 -2.70
CA ALA A 336 26.22 6.60 -3.64
C ALA A 336 27.22 7.62 -3.08
N PRO A 337 27.97 8.32 -3.97
CA PRO A 337 28.88 9.38 -3.56
C PRO A 337 28.11 10.60 -3.03
N PHE A 338 28.73 11.29 -2.07
CA PHE A 338 28.21 12.46 -1.38
C PHE A 338 29.34 13.46 -1.13
N THR A 339 28.99 14.74 -0.97
CA THR A 339 29.95 15.85 -0.81
C THR A 339 30.82 15.70 0.43
N GLY A 340 30.35 14.98 1.46
CA GLY A 340 31.02 14.81 2.75
C GLY A 340 30.95 16.06 3.63
N ASP A 341 30.14 17.06 3.26
CA ASP A 341 29.90 18.24 4.07
C ASP A 341 29.33 17.82 5.44
N PRO A 342 29.84 18.35 6.58
CA PRO A 342 29.44 17.91 7.92
C PRO A 342 27.99 18.20 8.31
N ASP A 343 27.36 19.22 7.72
CA ASP A 343 26.02 19.67 8.14
C ASP A 343 24.92 19.16 7.20
N GLN A 344 25.31 18.73 5.99
CA GLN A 344 24.40 18.20 4.99
C GLN A 344 24.01 16.75 5.26
N VAL A 345 22.74 16.43 4.99
CA VAL A 345 22.14 15.10 5.08
C VAL A 345 21.54 14.75 3.72
N PRO A 346 21.95 13.65 3.07
CA PRO A 346 21.28 13.16 1.87
C PRO A 346 19.99 12.42 2.24
N ILE A 347 18.87 12.87 1.69
CA ILE A 347 17.56 12.23 1.81
C ILE A 347 17.28 11.46 0.51
N PRO A 348 17.40 10.13 0.51
CA PRO A 348 17.16 9.31 -0.67
C PRO A 348 15.67 9.15 -0.94
N TYR A 349 15.30 9.22 -2.21
CA TYR A 349 13.95 9.00 -2.73
C TYR A 349 13.98 8.01 -3.87
N TYR A 350 12.98 7.15 -3.94
CA TYR A 350 12.64 6.49 -5.19
C TYR A 350 11.54 7.27 -5.89
N ILE A 351 11.57 7.23 -7.22
CA ILE A 351 10.63 7.94 -8.08
C ILE A 351 9.56 6.95 -8.51
N ARG A 352 8.31 7.21 -8.13
CA ARG A 352 7.15 6.40 -8.50
C ARG A 352 6.82 6.57 -9.98
N GLU A 353 6.00 5.67 -10.53
CA GLU A 353 5.58 5.74 -11.94
C GLU A 353 4.82 7.04 -12.28
N ASP A 354 4.12 7.62 -11.30
CA ASP A 354 3.42 8.91 -11.43
C ASP A 354 4.34 10.13 -11.26
N GLY A 355 5.64 9.90 -11.04
CA GLY A 355 6.66 10.95 -10.87
C GLY A 355 6.70 11.56 -9.47
N GLN A 356 5.87 11.10 -8.52
CA GLN A 356 6.01 11.52 -7.13
C GLN A 356 7.20 10.82 -6.47
N LEU A 357 7.75 11.47 -5.45
CA LEU A 357 8.88 10.96 -4.68
C LEU A 357 8.40 10.23 -3.43
N GLU A 358 9.09 9.16 -3.07
CA GLU A 358 8.85 8.44 -1.82
C GLU A 358 10.18 8.09 -1.15
N ALA A 359 10.30 8.43 0.13
CA ALA A 359 11.59 8.39 0.81
C ALA A 359 12.06 6.95 1.03
N CYS A 360 13.32 6.68 0.74
CA CYS A 360 13.98 5.45 1.12
C CYS A 360 14.58 5.58 2.53
N MET A 361 14.84 4.46 3.19
CA MET A 361 15.51 4.47 4.49
C MET A 361 17.01 4.75 4.29
N LEU A 362 17.50 5.85 4.86
CA LEU A 362 18.93 6.12 4.96
C LEU A 362 19.55 5.12 5.96
N MET A 363 20.53 4.36 5.50
CA MET A 363 21.16 3.27 6.26
C MET A 363 22.51 3.67 6.84
N ASP A 364 23.29 4.47 6.11
CA ASP A 364 24.64 4.87 6.51
C ASP A 364 25.00 6.23 5.90
N LEU A 365 25.81 7.01 6.62
CA LEU A 365 26.34 8.31 6.20
C LEU A 365 27.82 8.42 6.58
N ASP A 366 28.69 7.88 5.73
CA ASP A 366 30.13 7.94 5.90
C ASP A 366 30.69 9.26 5.36
N ARG A 367 30.71 10.28 6.23
CA ARG A 367 31.30 11.59 5.92
C ARG A 367 32.80 11.51 5.63
N GLY A 368 33.51 10.51 6.18
CA GLY A 368 34.95 10.35 5.98
C GLY A 368 35.30 9.87 4.57
N ASN A 369 34.50 8.97 4.01
CA ASN A 369 34.63 8.48 2.64
C ASN A 369 33.78 9.26 1.63
N GLY A 370 32.90 10.15 2.08
CA GLY A 370 32.01 10.94 1.21
C GLY A 370 30.99 10.04 0.53
N THR A 371 30.37 9.14 1.28
CA THR A 371 29.36 8.20 0.75
C THR A 371 28.18 8.09 1.69
N PHE A 372 27.03 7.74 1.14
CA PHE A 372 25.86 7.37 1.92
C PHE A 372 25.23 6.12 1.31
N SER A 373 24.52 5.36 2.13
CA SER A 373 23.83 4.15 1.70
C SER A 373 22.36 4.20 2.08
N PHE A 374 21.50 3.67 1.22
CA PHE A 374 20.07 3.54 1.46
C PHE A 374 19.55 2.21 0.95
N ALA A 375 18.47 1.72 1.55
CA ALA A 375 17.89 0.44 1.17
C ALA A 375 16.58 0.63 0.40
N THR A 376 16.22 -0.36 -0.42
CA THR A 376 15.00 -0.41 -1.24
C THR A 376 14.65 -1.85 -1.59
N GLU A 377 13.38 -2.14 -1.85
CA GLU A 377 12.96 -3.41 -2.47
C GLU A 377 12.56 -3.20 -3.94
N HIS A 378 12.74 -1.99 -4.49
CA HIS A 378 12.27 -1.63 -5.82
C HIS A 378 13.38 -1.64 -6.87
N ALA A 379 13.05 -2.10 -8.08
CA ALA A 379 13.83 -1.82 -9.29
C ALA A 379 13.22 -0.60 -10.01
N THR A 380 13.73 0.60 -9.71
CA THR A 380 13.20 1.84 -10.28
C THR A 380 14.27 2.94 -10.32
N LYS A 381 13.84 4.20 -10.48
CA LYS A 381 14.69 5.38 -10.43
C LYS A 381 14.82 5.90 -9.01
N PHE A 382 16.03 6.31 -8.66
CA PHE A 382 16.38 6.87 -7.36
C PHE A 382 17.09 8.19 -7.53
N ALA A 383 16.75 9.14 -6.67
CA ALA A 383 17.39 10.43 -6.56
C ALA A 383 17.54 10.79 -5.08
N TRP A 384 18.26 11.86 -4.79
CA TRP A 384 18.30 12.38 -3.42
C TRP A 384 18.27 13.90 -3.42
N ILE A 385 17.76 14.43 -2.33
CA ILE A 385 17.83 15.83 -1.97
C ILE A 385 18.83 15.93 -0.82
N THR A 386 19.69 16.94 -0.84
CA THR A 386 20.62 17.23 0.25
C THR A 386 20.10 18.42 1.02
N SER A 387 19.99 18.31 2.34
CA SER A 387 19.45 19.37 3.20
C SER A 387 20.21 19.45 4.52
N GLU A 388 20.07 20.54 5.24
CA GLU A 388 20.70 20.76 6.55
C GLU A 388 19.67 21.19 7.60
N PRO A 389 19.95 21.06 8.91
CA PRO A 389 19.00 21.45 9.96
C PRO A 389 18.53 22.91 9.86
N SER A 390 19.39 23.82 9.39
CA SER A 390 19.10 25.25 9.19
C SER A 390 18.03 25.54 8.15
N ASP A 391 17.77 24.60 7.23
CA ASP A 391 16.78 24.75 6.16
C ASP A 391 15.33 24.71 6.70
N TYR A 392 15.13 24.23 7.93
CA TYR A 392 13.80 23.99 8.50
C TYR A 392 13.47 24.97 9.62
N LYS A 393 13.04 26.18 9.24
CA LYS A 393 12.53 27.21 10.16
C LYS A 393 11.00 27.28 10.12
N GLY A 394 10.39 27.70 11.23
CA GLY A 394 8.94 27.85 11.33
C GLY A 394 8.18 26.53 11.47
N SER A 395 6.98 26.47 10.90
CA SER A 395 6.07 25.33 11.01
C SER A 395 5.56 24.87 9.65
N TYR A 396 5.30 23.57 9.53
CA TYR A 396 4.68 22.97 8.37
C TYR A 396 3.61 21.97 8.82
N VAL A 397 2.47 21.92 8.13
CA VAL A 397 1.43 20.93 8.39
C VAL A 397 0.92 20.41 7.05
N VAL A 398 0.75 19.09 6.96
CA VAL A 398 0.05 18.46 5.84
C VAL A 398 -1.44 18.74 5.99
N GLU A 399 -1.92 19.87 5.45
CA GLU A 399 -3.30 20.37 5.67
C GLU A 399 -4.38 19.37 5.25
N SER A 400 -4.08 18.51 4.27
CA SER A 400 -5.01 17.53 3.72
C SER A 400 -5.15 16.26 4.57
N PHE A 401 -4.27 16.07 5.58
CA PHE A 401 -4.30 14.95 6.51
C PHE A 401 -4.83 15.36 7.89
N SER A 402 -5.74 14.56 8.44
CA SER A 402 -6.21 14.67 9.83
C SER A 402 -6.31 13.30 10.48
N PRO A 403 -5.79 13.10 11.71
CA PRO A 403 -5.95 11.83 12.44
C PRO A 403 -7.41 11.44 12.66
N LEU A 404 -8.29 12.42 12.87
CA LEU A 404 -9.74 12.20 13.04
C LEU A 404 -10.47 11.86 11.73
N LYS A 405 -9.77 11.91 10.60
CA LYS A 405 -10.30 11.54 9.28
C LYS A 405 -9.68 10.25 8.76
N TYR A 406 -8.36 10.08 8.89
CA TYR A 406 -7.64 8.97 8.27
C TYR A 406 -6.98 8.01 9.27
N GLY A 407 -6.99 8.35 10.56
CA GLY A 407 -6.53 7.48 11.64
C GLY A 407 -7.57 6.42 12.00
N PHE A 408 -7.13 5.39 12.71
CA PHE A 408 -8.01 4.42 13.37
C PHE A 408 -8.70 5.05 14.59
N GLN A 409 -9.93 4.62 14.84
CA GLN A 409 -10.69 4.93 16.06
C GLN A 409 -10.43 3.92 17.18
N ILE A 410 -10.03 2.70 16.84
CA ILE A 410 -9.63 1.69 17.83
C ILE A 410 -8.23 1.98 18.37
N GLY A 411 -8.01 1.62 19.64
CA GLY A 411 -6.68 1.66 20.24
C GLY A 411 -5.84 0.46 19.78
N ASN A 412 -4.54 0.68 19.64
CA ASN A 412 -3.57 -0.35 19.32
C ASN A 412 -3.34 -1.35 20.48
N TRP A 413 -4.26 -2.31 20.60
CA TRP A 413 -4.18 -3.38 21.60
C TRP A 413 -3.58 -4.67 21.07
N GLY A 414 -3.42 -4.76 19.74
CA GLY A 414 -3.05 -5.99 19.04
C GLY A 414 -4.23 -6.95 18.86
N SER A 415 -3.90 -8.15 18.42
CA SER A 415 -4.83 -9.24 18.11
C SER A 415 -4.31 -10.58 18.61
N GLN A 416 -5.10 -11.64 18.45
CA GLN A 416 -4.65 -13.01 18.71
C GLN A 416 -3.49 -13.44 17.78
N TYR A 417 -3.36 -12.80 16.62
CA TYR A 417 -2.30 -13.06 15.64
C TYR A 417 -1.14 -12.06 15.75
N SER A 418 -1.32 -10.92 16.43
CA SER A 418 -0.29 -9.93 16.74
C SER A 418 -0.44 -9.36 18.17
N LEU A 419 0.06 -10.11 19.15
CA LEU A 419 -0.15 -9.82 20.58
C LEU A 419 0.57 -8.55 21.10
N SER A 420 1.53 -8.01 20.35
CA SER A 420 2.38 -6.89 20.82
C SER A 420 1.89 -5.52 20.39
N GLY A 421 0.82 -5.46 19.58
CA GLY A 421 0.34 -4.26 18.91
C GLY A 421 0.65 -4.30 17.41
N GLU A 422 -0.09 -3.47 16.68
CA GLU A 422 -0.16 -3.38 15.23
C GLU A 422 0.17 -1.96 14.74
N CYS A 423 0.82 -1.14 15.59
CA CYS A 423 1.07 0.29 15.35
C CYS A 423 1.63 0.58 13.95
N LEU A 424 2.61 -0.21 13.49
CA LEU A 424 3.18 -0.05 12.15
C LEU A 424 2.12 -0.26 11.07
N GLY A 425 1.36 -1.36 11.12
CA GLY A 425 0.28 -1.63 10.17
C GLY A 425 -0.81 -0.56 10.19
N MET A 426 -1.14 -0.04 11.38
CA MET A 426 -2.13 1.02 11.53
C MET A 426 -1.67 2.33 10.89
N ILE A 427 -0.47 2.83 11.19
CA ILE A 427 0.01 4.08 10.58
C ILE A 427 0.20 3.95 9.07
N SER A 428 0.65 2.78 8.59
CA SER A 428 0.85 2.53 7.16
C SER A 428 -0.46 2.41 6.41
N PHE A 429 -1.46 1.74 6.98
CA PHE A 429 -2.79 1.72 6.38
C PHE A 429 -3.41 3.12 6.37
N SER A 430 -3.26 3.91 7.45
CA SER A 430 -3.75 5.29 7.51
C SER A 430 -3.13 6.19 6.45
N GLN A 431 -1.81 6.12 6.25
CA GLN A 431 -1.13 6.88 5.20
C GLN A 431 -1.55 6.38 3.80
N TRP A 432 -1.57 5.08 3.57
CA TRP A 432 -2.04 4.50 2.31
C TRP A 432 -3.48 4.89 1.99
N TYR A 433 -4.38 4.87 2.98
CA TYR A 433 -5.78 5.24 2.81
C TYR A 433 -5.91 6.72 2.44
N PHE A 434 -5.15 7.58 3.14
CA PHE A 434 -5.04 9.00 2.80
C PHE A 434 -4.56 9.21 1.36
N ARG A 435 -3.56 8.44 0.90
CA ARG A 435 -3.02 8.54 -0.47
C ARG A 435 -4.00 8.01 -1.52
N PHE A 436 -4.42 6.75 -1.40
CA PHE A 436 -4.92 5.96 -2.52
C PHE A 436 -6.38 5.51 -2.42
N ALA A 437 -7.03 5.57 -1.25
CA ALA A 437 -8.39 5.07 -1.12
C ALA A 437 -9.37 5.80 -2.05
N SER A 438 -10.24 5.04 -2.72
CA SER A 438 -11.26 5.56 -3.63
C SER A 438 -12.51 4.66 -3.62
N PRO A 439 -13.72 5.20 -3.34
CA PRO A 439 -13.96 6.56 -2.82
C PRO A 439 -13.26 6.77 -1.48
N LYS A 440 -13.02 8.03 -1.09
CA LYS A 440 -12.24 8.40 0.10
C LYS A 440 -13.12 9.01 1.23
N PRO A 441 -14.08 8.27 1.80
CA PRO A 441 -14.79 8.73 3.01
C PRO A 441 -13.84 8.78 4.21
N ASP A 442 -14.23 9.51 5.25
CA ASP A 442 -13.47 9.58 6.51
C ASP A 442 -13.35 8.17 7.09
N PHE A 443 -12.12 7.64 7.18
CA PHE A 443 -11.82 6.30 7.69
C PHE A 443 -12.11 6.15 9.18
N TYR A 444 -11.82 7.18 9.97
CA TYR A 444 -11.91 7.13 11.44
C TYR A 444 -13.25 6.55 11.95
N PRO A 445 -14.44 6.99 11.49
CA PRO A 445 -15.72 6.42 11.91
C PRO A 445 -16.14 5.12 11.20
N LEU A 446 -15.38 4.62 10.21
CA LEU A 446 -15.78 3.47 9.40
C LEU A 446 -15.42 2.14 10.05
N PHE A 447 -16.17 1.10 9.66
CA PHE A 447 -15.93 -0.29 10.06
C PHE A 447 -15.97 -0.53 11.57
N MET A 448 -16.84 0.21 12.26
CA MET A 448 -17.05 0.16 13.71
C MET A 448 -18.27 -0.67 14.13
N GLU A 449 -18.87 -1.39 13.18
CA GLU A 449 -19.80 -2.47 13.49
C GLU A 449 -19.07 -3.62 14.18
N VAL A 450 -19.69 -4.19 15.23
CA VAL A 450 -19.16 -5.37 15.90
C VAL A 450 -19.37 -6.58 14.98
N LEU A 451 -18.27 -7.19 14.56
CA LEU A 451 -18.27 -8.39 13.71
C LEU A 451 -18.23 -9.66 14.56
N ASP A 452 -17.43 -9.66 15.62
CA ASP A 452 -17.25 -10.82 16.50
C ASP A 452 -16.76 -10.39 17.89
N TYR A 453 -16.36 -11.36 18.72
CA TYR A 453 -15.70 -11.13 20.00
C TYR A 453 -14.38 -11.91 20.07
N ASP A 454 -13.37 -11.32 20.69
CA ASP A 454 -12.10 -11.99 20.92
C ASP A 454 -12.21 -13.04 22.06
N HIS A 455 -11.11 -13.74 22.33
CA HIS A 455 -11.03 -14.75 23.39
C HIS A 455 -11.21 -14.20 24.83
N LEU A 456 -11.29 -12.88 24.99
CA LEU A 456 -11.54 -12.18 26.26
C LEU A 456 -12.93 -11.51 26.29
N ASP A 457 -13.81 -11.84 25.34
CA ASP A 457 -15.15 -11.25 25.15
C ASP A 457 -15.13 -9.74 24.86
N PHE A 458 -14.03 -9.20 24.30
CA PHE A 458 -14.01 -7.83 23.78
C PHE A 458 -14.54 -7.77 22.34
N PRO A 459 -15.30 -6.71 21.99
CA PRO A 459 -15.83 -6.57 20.64
C PRO A 459 -14.71 -6.39 19.61
N LEU A 460 -14.79 -7.16 18.53
CA LEU A 460 -13.94 -7.03 17.35
C LEU A 460 -14.69 -6.27 16.26
N TYR A 461 -14.11 -5.13 15.87
CA TYR A 461 -14.60 -4.29 14.78
C TYR A 461 -13.88 -4.61 13.48
N GLY A 462 -14.41 -4.15 12.34
CA GLY A 462 -13.71 -4.26 11.07
C GLY A 462 -12.34 -3.57 11.09
N GLN A 463 -12.20 -2.45 11.82
CA GLN A 463 -10.90 -1.82 12.03
C GLN A 463 -9.86 -2.74 12.72
N ASN A 464 -10.26 -3.65 13.61
CA ASN A 464 -9.32 -4.59 14.23
C ASN A 464 -8.72 -5.52 13.18
N ILE A 465 -9.56 -6.09 12.32
CA ILE A 465 -9.12 -6.96 11.22
C ILE A 465 -8.21 -6.22 10.24
N ILE A 466 -8.54 -4.96 9.91
CA ILE A 466 -7.69 -4.12 9.04
C ILE A 466 -6.30 -3.94 9.68
N ALA A 467 -6.25 -3.59 10.97
CA ALA A 467 -4.99 -3.37 11.69
C ALA A 467 -4.12 -4.63 11.71
N THR A 468 -4.71 -5.80 11.99
CA THR A 468 -4.01 -7.09 11.98
C THR A 468 -3.46 -7.47 10.61
N ARG A 469 -4.29 -7.38 9.56
CA ARG A 469 -3.86 -7.71 8.19
C ARG A 469 -2.80 -6.74 7.69
N ALA A 470 -2.97 -5.44 7.93
CA ALA A 470 -2.00 -4.43 7.52
C ALA A 470 -0.65 -4.69 8.19
N PHE A 471 -0.64 -4.98 9.50
CA PHE A 471 0.58 -5.30 10.23
C PHE A 471 1.24 -6.58 9.68
N ASN A 472 0.49 -7.67 9.56
CA ASN A 472 1.01 -8.95 9.06
C ASN A 472 1.54 -8.88 7.62
N SER A 473 1.07 -7.89 6.86
CA SER A 473 1.49 -7.68 5.47
C SER A 473 2.86 -7.03 5.33
N MET A 474 3.34 -6.33 6.35
CA MET A 474 4.56 -5.51 6.23
C MET A 474 5.57 -5.69 7.35
N ALA A 475 5.18 -6.28 8.48
CA ALA A 475 6.08 -6.44 9.62
C ALA A 475 7.33 -7.27 9.28
N ASP A 476 7.20 -8.30 8.43
CA ASP A 476 8.35 -9.12 8.01
C ASP A 476 9.33 -8.29 7.18
N ALA A 477 8.81 -7.54 6.21
CA ALA A 477 9.63 -6.62 5.42
C ALA A 477 10.39 -5.70 6.37
N GLN A 478 9.68 -4.96 7.24
CA GLN A 478 10.32 -4.06 8.20
C GLN A 478 11.39 -4.76 9.03
N LEU A 479 11.13 -5.96 9.55
CA LEU A 479 12.12 -6.73 10.32
C LEU A 479 13.37 -7.07 9.49
N ARG A 480 13.24 -7.33 8.19
CA ARG A 480 14.40 -7.51 7.28
C ARG A 480 15.20 -6.22 7.18
N TRP A 481 14.56 -5.06 7.04
CA TRP A 481 15.23 -3.74 7.06
C TRP A 481 15.98 -3.48 8.38
N LEU A 482 15.39 -3.83 9.53
CA LEU A 482 16.04 -3.70 10.84
C LEU A 482 17.32 -4.53 10.96
N ARG A 483 17.51 -5.61 10.17
CA ARG A 483 18.73 -6.45 10.20
C ARG A 483 19.94 -5.75 9.61
N TYR A 484 19.73 -4.82 8.67
CA TYR A 484 20.79 -4.11 7.96
C TYR A 484 21.26 -2.85 8.69
N ARG A 485 20.98 -2.70 9.99
CA ARG A 485 21.36 -1.52 10.79
C ARG A 485 22.78 -1.63 11.37
N PRO A 486 23.82 -1.01 10.79
CA PRO A 486 24.99 -0.56 11.53
C PRO A 486 24.75 0.84 12.13
N ASP A 487 25.73 1.36 12.87
CA ASP A 487 25.62 2.47 13.81
C ASP A 487 24.90 3.74 13.29
N ILE A 488 23.96 4.19 14.13
CA ILE A 488 22.92 5.23 14.00
C ILE A 488 23.34 6.55 13.31
N VAL A 489 22.49 7.00 12.39
CA VAL A 489 22.33 8.41 11.92
C VAL A 489 21.85 9.28 13.09
N GLU A 490 22.54 10.38 13.38
CA GLU A 490 22.34 11.23 14.55
C GLU A 490 20.91 11.78 14.64
N PHE A 491 20.43 12.10 15.85
CA PHE A 491 19.05 12.59 16.06
C PHE A 491 18.71 13.83 15.19
N SER A 492 19.65 14.75 15.03
CA SER A 492 19.48 15.93 14.17
C SER A 492 19.30 15.56 12.70
N GLU A 493 19.98 14.51 12.24
CA GLU A 493 19.89 14.01 10.87
C GLU A 493 18.55 13.30 10.63
N GLN A 494 18.05 12.55 11.63
CA GLN A 494 16.70 11.95 11.61
C GLN A 494 15.60 13.01 11.49
N LEU A 495 15.75 14.15 12.18
CA LEU A 495 14.82 15.27 12.04
C LEU A 495 14.85 15.88 10.64
N VAL A 496 16.03 16.00 10.01
CA VAL A 496 16.14 16.48 8.63
C VAL A 496 15.41 15.53 7.67
N LEU A 497 15.57 14.21 7.81
CA LEU A 497 14.86 13.22 7.00
C LEU A 497 13.33 13.38 7.12
N ILE A 498 12.81 13.44 8.35
CA ILE A 498 11.37 13.56 8.62
C ILE A 498 10.81 14.89 8.07
N LYS A 499 11.48 16.01 8.35
CA LYS A 499 11.01 17.33 7.92
C LYS A 499 11.12 17.50 6.40
N ASN A 500 12.18 16.98 5.77
CA ASN A 500 12.28 17.00 4.31
C ASN A 500 11.12 16.23 3.68
N GLU A 501 10.89 14.99 4.10
CA GLU A 501 9.83 14.17 3.50
C GLU A 501 8.44 14.80 3.67
N LEU A 502 8.11 15.35 4.84
CA LEU A 502 6.84 16.05 5.07
C LEU A 502 6.59 17.13 4.00
N ILE A 503 7.57 17.99 3.76
CA ILE A 503 7.47 19.12 2.83
C ILE A 503 7.55 18.65 1.37
N THR A 504 8.49 17.75 1.08
CA THR A 504 8.79 17.24 -0.26
C THR A 504 7.63 16.44 -0.81
N THR A 505 6.96 15.64 0.01
CA THR A 505 5.85 14.78 -0.44
C THR A 505 4.49 15.44 -0.24
N GLY A 506 4.35 16.31 0.76
CA GLY A 506 3.03 16.80 1.20
C GLY A 506 2.18 15.68 1.81
N GLU A 507 2.82 14.67 2.39
CA GLU A 507 2.19 13.48 2.94
C GLU A 507 2.69 13.23 4.37
N PRO A 508 1.88 12.62 5.25
CA PRO A 508 2.32 12.33 6.61
C PRO A 508 3.37 11.21 6.59
N VAL A 509 4.37 11.27 7.46
CA VAL A 509 5.62 10.49 7.43
C VAL A 509 5.68 9.48 8.56
N HIS A 510 6.26 8.30 8.30
CA HIS A 510 6.42 7.28 9.33
C HIS A 510 7.62 7.58 10.24
N VAL A 511 7.38 7.54 11.55
CA VAL A 511 8.40 7.77 12.57
C VAL A 511 8.41 6.58 13.53
N GLY A 512 9.58 5.98 13.68
CA GLY A 512 9.83 4.94 14.66
C GLY A 512 10.34 5.52 15.97
N LEU A 513 9.87 4.97 17.08
CA LEU A 513 10.32 5.28 18.44
C LEU A 513 10.82 3.99 19.09
N SER A 514 11.92 4.05 19.82
CA SER A 514 12.47 2.87 20.49
C SER A 514 13.23 3.18 21.78
N GLU A 515 13.33 2.17 22.65
CA GLU A 515 14.24 2.18 23.79
C GLU A 515 15.66 1.74 23.35
N ASP A 516 16.70 2.14 24.08
CA ASP A 516 18.06 1.66 23.89
C ASP A 516 18.09 0.13 23.77
N ASN A 517 18.70 -0.37 22.69
CA ASN A 517 18.74 -1.78 22.27
C ASN A 517 17.44 -2.35 21.68
N TYR A 518 16.48 -1.50 21.29
CA TYR A 518 15.26 -1.87 20.52
C TYR A 518 14.38 -2.94 21.19
N VAL A 519 14.44 -3.05 22.52
CA VAL A 519 13.64 -4.01 23.28
C VAL A 519 12.15 -3.67 23.20
N LYS A 520 11.82 -2.38 23.08
CA LYS A 520 10.50 -1.88 22.74
C LYS A 520 10.61 -0.95 21.55
N ASN A 521 9.66 -1.09 20.64
CA ASN A 521 9.53 -0.25 19.46
C ASN A 521 8.09 0.22 19.38
N HIS A 522 7.88 1.39 18.80
CA HIS A 522 6.58 1.95 18.51
C HIS A 522 6.66 2.71 17.19
N ALA A 523 5.52 2.89 16.53
CA ALA A 523 5.46 3.60 15.26
C ALA A 523 4.32 4.61 15.31
N VAL A 524 4.62 5.84 14.91
CA VAL A 524 3.68 6.97 14.82
C VAL A 524 3.79 7.60 13.45
N LEU A 525 2.77 8.38 13.07
CA LEU A 525 2.76 9.10 11.80
C LEU A 525 2.89 10.60 12.07
N ALA A 526 4.01 11.22 11.70
CA ALA A 526 4.15 12.66 11.74
C ALA A 526 3.35 13.30 10.60
N TYR A 527 2.56 14.33 10.87
CA TYR A 527 1.80 15.05 9.82
C TYR A 527 2.10 16.55 9.81
N GLY A 528 3.07 16.98 10.61
CA GLY A 528 3.52 18.35 10.64
C GLY A 528 4.59 18.56 11.70
N TYR A 529 5.14 19.77 11.74
CA TYR A 529 6.09 20.21 12.75
C TYR A 529 5.95 21.70 13.05
N THR A 530 6.38 22.10 14.24
CA THR A 530 6.73 23.47 14.62
C THR A 530 8.25 23.57 14.82
N GLU A 531 8.75 24.71 15.30
CA GLU A 531 10.18 24.82 15.65
C GLU A 531 10.60 23.78 16.70
N ASP A 532 9.72 23.47 17.65
CA ASP A 532 9.99 22.69 18.84
C ASP A 532 9.12 21.41 18.97
N GLN A 533 8.30 21.08 17.98
CA GLN A 533 7.40 19.91 18.05
C GLN A 533 7.26 19.17 16.72
N LEU A 534 7.06 17.86 16.78
CA LEU A 534 6.42 17.08 15.70
C LEU A 534 4.96 16.83 16.07
N LEU A 535 4.05 17.15 15.16
CA LEU A 535 2.64 16.82 15.26
C LEU A 535 2.45 15.38 14.78
N ILE A 536 1.85 14.51 15.60
CA ILE A 536 1.79 13.08 15.30
C ILE A 536 0.40 12.49 15.46
N TYR A 537 0.09 11.50 14.63
CA TYR A 537 -0.95 10.52 14.87
C TYR A 537 -0.32 9.31 15.58
N ASP A 538 -0.79 9.02 16.79
CA ASP A 538 -0.41 7.82 17.55
C ASP A 538 -1.62 6.85 17.66
N PRO A 539 -1.53 5.64 17.08
CA PRO A 539 -2.61 4.65 17.17
C PRO A 539 -2.86 4.11 18.60
N ASN A 540 -1.98 4.36 19.56
CA ASN A 540 -2.26 4.08 20.98
C ASN A 540 -3.24 5.07 21.61
N PHE A 541 -3.38 6.27 21.04
CA PHE A 541 -4.21 7.37 21.54
C PHE A 541 -5.18 7.85 20.45
N PRO A 542 -6.07 6.98 19.94
CA PRO A 542 -6.98 7.33 18.86
C PRO A 542 -7.89 8.50 19.28
N GLY A 543 -8.00 9.50 18.42
CA GLY A 543 -8.81 10.69 18.64
C GLY A 543 -8.10 11.82 19.38
N ASP A 544 -6.98 11.53 20.05
CA ASP A 544 -6.10 12.55 20.58
C ASP A 544 -5.17 13.10 19.49
N LEU A 545 -4.61 14.29 19.73
CA LEU A 545 -3.63 14.94 18.84
C LEU A 545 -2.30 15.11 19.58
N PRO A 546 -1.59 14.00 19.88
CA PRO A 546 -0.32 14.08 20.58
C PRO A 546 0.77 14.73 19.74
N PHE A 547 1.84 15.15 20.42
CA PHE A 547 3.04 15.72 19.80
C PHE A 547 4.30 15.19 20.49
N ILE A 548 5.41 15.22 19.75
CA ILE A 548 6.75 14.96 20.27
C ILE A 548 7.45 16.31 20.43
N ASN A 549 7.92 16.65 21.62
CA ASN A 549 8.73 17.85 21.82
C ASN A 549 10.16 17.58 21.32
N ILE A 550 10.73 18.55 20.61
CA ILE A 550 12.09 18.53 20.07
C ILE A 550 12.91 19.59 20.79
N SER A 551 14.16 19.25 21.06
CA SER A 551 15.20 20.15 21.57
C SER A 551 16.53 19.86 20.88
N GLU A 552 17.53 20.73 21.06
CA GLU A 552 18.90 20.49 20.56
C GLU A 552 19.48 19.19 21.12
N ASP A 553 19.14 18.82 22.36
CA ASP A 553 19.71 17.67 23.07
C ASP A 553 18.92 16.35 22.85
N GLY A 554 17.83 16.38 22.06
CA GLY A 554 16.98 15.21 21.82
C GLY A 554 15.49 15.52 21.79
N PHE A 555 14.66 14.53 22.13
CA PHE A 555 13.20 14.64 22.10
C PHE A 555 12.55 14.15 23.39
N PHE A 556 11.30 14.56 23.60
CA PHE A 556 10.46 14.10 24.69
C PHE A 556 9.03 13.82 24.22
N TYR A 557 8.58 12.60 24.45
CA TYR A 557 7.21 12.16 24.13
C TYR A 557 6.36 12.05 25.41
N ALA A 558 5.38 12.93 25.55
CA ALA A 558 4.55 12.99 26.76
C ALA A 558 3.53 11.85 26.87
N GLY A 559 3.24 11.15 25.76
CA GLY A 559 2.18 10.14 25.69
C GLY A 559 2.60 8.72 26.12
N GLY A 560 3.88 8.43 26.36
CA GLY A 560 4.33 7.03 26.43
C GLY A 560 5.52 6.76 27.35
N PRO A 561 6.15 5.57 27.20
CA PRO A 561 7.44 5.26 27.83
C PRO A 561 8.49 6.32 27.48
N ASP A 562 9.54 6.41 28.29
CA ASP A 562 10.73 7.23 27.99
C ASP A 562 11.47 6.63 26.77
N TRP A 563 10.98 6.92 25.57
CA TRP A 563 11.66 6.59 24.32
C TRP A 563 12.99 7.34 24.26
N THR A 564 14.05 6.64 23.88
CA THR A 564 15.43 7.18 23.85
C THR A 564 15.94 7.37 22.44
N GLN A 565 15.27 6.77 21.44
CA GLN A 565 15.64 6.87 20.04
C GLN A 565 14.42 7.16 19.17
N MET A 566 14.60 8.04 18.19
CA MET A 566 13.63 8.36 17.16
C MET A 566 14.32 8.19 15.81
N TYR A 567 13.65 7.54 14.86
CA TYR A 567 14.20 7.32 13.53
C TYR A 567 13.13 7.44 12.45
N HIS A 568 13.54 7.95 11.31
CA HIS A 568 12.77 8.00 10.08
C HIS A 568 12.55 6.58 9.54
N ILE A 569 11.32 6.26 9.16
CA ILE A 569 11.00 5.01 8.46
C ILE A 569 10.67 5.40 7.02
N GLY A 570 11.71 5.45 6.17
CA GLY A 570 11.50 5.62 4.74
C GLY A 570 10.67 4.46 4.18
N ILE A 571 9.61 4.76 3.45
CA ILE A 571 8.69 3.77 2.91
C ILE A 571 9.18 3.37 1.52
N GLY A 572 10.15 2.45 1.50
CA GLY A 572 10.43 1.63 0.32
C GLY A 572 9.72 0.28 0.39
N THR A 573 8.62 0.19 1.15
CA THR A 573 8.16 -1.05 1.77
C THR A 573 7.22 -1.84 0.88
N VAL A 574 7.56 -3.10 0.61
CA VAL A 574 6.64 -4.07 0.04
C VAL A 574 5.59 -4.46 1.07
N VAL A 575 4.32 -4.40 0.66
CA VAL A 575 3.22 -5.03 1.39
C VAL A 575 2.92 -6.38 0.75
N ARG A 576 2.98 -7.46 1.53
CA ARG A 576 2.65 -8.83 1.07
C ARG A 576 1.20 -8.92 0.61
N GLU A 577 0.29 -8.32 1.38
CA GLU A 577 -1.09 -8.11 0.98
C GLU A 577 -1.29 -6.65 0.57
N ASN A 578 -1.87 -6.43 -0.62
CA ASN A 578 -2.24 -5.08 -1.02
C ASN A 578 -3.37 -4.56 -0.11
N PHE A 579 -3.18 -3.38 0.47
CA PHE A 579 -4.17 -2.73 1.33
C PHE A 579 -5.49 -2.43 0.62
N SER A 580 -5.51 -2.35 -0.72
CA SER A 580 -6.76 -2.28 -1.50
C SER A 580 -7.64 -3.50 -1.30
N ASN A 581 -7.04 -4.69 -1.17
CA ASN A 581 -7.75 -5.94 -0.95
C ASN A 581 -8.32 -5.99 0.48
N ILE A 582 -7.53 -5.54 1.47
CA ILE A 582 -7.99 -5.38 2.86
C ILE A 582 -9.20 -4.43 2.91
N LEU A 583 -9.12 -3.28 2.24
CA LEU A 583 -10.22 -2.31 2.19
C LEU A 583 -11.46 -2.88 1.48
N GLN A 584 -11.27 -3.63 0.39
CA GLN A 584 -12.37 -4.28 -0.33
C GLN A 584 -13.08 -5.32 0.56
N ASP A 585 -12.32 -6.13 1.28
CA ASP A 585 -12.87 -7.10 2.23
C ASP A 585 -13.61 -6.39 3.37
N ALA A 586 -13.07 -5.28 3.89
CA ALA A 586 -13.74 -4.47 4.92
C ALA A 586 -15.07 -3.89 4.43
N GLN A 587 -15.12 -3.37 3.20
CA GLN A 587 -16.36 -2.90 2.57
C GLN A 587 -17.38 -4.03 2.35
N GLY A 588 -16.89 -5.27 2.18
CA GLY A 588 -17.71 -6.49 2.17
C GLY A 588 -18.09 -7.01 3.56
N GLY A 589 -17.63 -6.36 4.64
CA GLY A 589 -17.85 -6.77 6.03
C GLY A 589 -17.05 -8.01 6.46
N PHE A 590 -15.95 -8.34 5.77
CA PHE A 590 -15.06 -9.50 5.96
C PHE A 590 -15.67 -10.91 5.92
N THR A 591 -17.00 -11.05 6.02
CA THR A 591 -17.86 -12.24 6.20
C THR A 591 -18.76 -12.16 7.45
N GLY A 592 -18.60 -11.13 8.28
CA GLY A 592 -19.35 -10.96 9.53
C GLY A 592 -18.84 -11.82 10.69
N SER A 593 -17.59 -12.29 10.65
CA SER A 593 -16.91 -13.03 11.71
C SER A 593 -15.39 -12.85 11.60
N GLN A 594 -14.63 -13.14 12.66
CA GLN A 594 -13.16 -13.19 12.66
C GLN A 594 -12.60 -14.45 11.95
N ASP A 595 -13.44 -15.45 11.71
CA ASP A 595 -13.05 -16.73 11.11
C ASP A 595 -13.08 -16.66 9.58
N ALA A 596 -12.26 -17.49 8.92
CA ALA A 596 -12.30 -17.62 7.46
C ALA A 596 -13.57 -18.35 6.99
N LEU A 597 -14.13 -17.94 5.86
CA LEU A 597 -15.29 -18.58 5.25
C LEU A 597 -14.88 -19.41 4.04
N ILE A 598 -15.05 -20.74 4.13
CA ILE A 598 -14.96 -21.64 2.98
C ILE A 598 -16.36 -21.74 2.35
N ASP A 599 -16.49 -21.34 1.10
CA ASP A 599 -17.74 -21.36 0.34
C ASP A 599 -17.55 -21.80 -1.12
N SER A 600 -18.65 -21.74 -1.88
CA SER A 600 -18.66 -21.97 -3.33
C SER A 600 -18.05 -23.32 -3.75
N LEU A 601 -18.15 -24.32 -2.87
CA LEU A 601 -17.68 -25.67 -3.16
C LEU A 601 -18.48 -26.24 -4.33
N ASN A 602 -17.79 -26.89 -5.27
CA ASN A 602 -18.43 -27.60 -6.39
C ASN A 602 -19.12 -28.91 -5.96
N TYR A 603 -18.99 -29.29 -4.68
CA TYR A 603 -19.67 -30.43 -4.06
C TYR A 603 -20.41 -30.02 -2.80
N SER A 604 -21.50 -30.70 -2.53
CA SER A 604 -22.35 -30.58 -1.34
C SER A 604 -22.31 -31.87 -0.50
N ASN A 605 -22.73 -31.75 0.76
CA ASN A 605 -22.82 -32.90 1.66
C ASN A 605 -23.77 -33.97 1.11
N GLY A 606 -23.27 -35.19 0.94
CA GLY A 606 -24.02 -36.34 0.44
C GLY A 606 -24.02 -36.49 -1.08
N ASP A 607 -23.28 -35.65 -1.80
CA ASP A 607 -23.09 -35.84 -3.23
C ASP A 607 -22.48 -37.21 -3.53
N ILE A 608 -22.95 -37.84 -4.61
CA ILE A 608 -22.50 -39.16 -5.05
C ILE A 608 -21.54 -38.99 -6.22
N VAL A 609 -20.37 -39.62 -6.15
CA VAL A 609 -19.38 -39.64 -7.23
C VAL A 609 -19.02 -41.08 -7.61
N THR A 610 -18.78 -41.32 -8.90
CA THR A 610 -18.51 -42.65 -9.47
C THR A 610 -17.04 -42.85 -9.85
N THR A 611 -16.17 -41.92 -9.45
CA THR A 611 -14.73 -41.93 -9.70
C THR A 611 -13.96 -42.10 -8.39
N ASP A 612 -12.75 -42.64 -8.47
CA ASP A 612 -11.81 -42.83 -7.35
C ASP A 612 -11.00 -41.55 -7.03
N GLU A 613 -11.19 -40.49 -7.80
CA GLU A 613 -10.62 -39.15 -7.60
C GLU A 613 -11.67 -38.09 -7.95
N ILE A 614 -11.69 -36.99 -7.19
CA ILE A 614 -12.42 -35.77 -7.52
C ILE A 614 -11.48 -34.58 -7.63
N THR A 615 -11.90 -33.55 -8.36
CA THR A 615 -11.27 -32.23 -8.29
C THR A 615 -12.19 -31.31 -7.50
N LEU A 616 -11.81 -31.04 -6.25
CA LEU A 616 -12.50 -30.10 -5.38
C LEU A 616 -12.05 -28.67 -5.74
N THR A 617 -13.03 -27.79 -5.95
CA THR A 617 -12.81 -26.36 -6.16
C THR A 617 -13.71 -25.58 -5.21
N GLY A 618 -13.23 -24.44 -4.74
CA GLY A 618 -14.03 -23.53 -3.93
C GLY A 618 -13.35 -22.18 -3.76
N LYS A 619 -13.90 -21.40 -2.83
CA LYS A 619 -13.35 -20.10 -2.45
C LYS A 619 -13.18 -20.05 -0.93
N VAL A 620 -12.09 -19.42 -0.49
CA VAL A 620 -11.86 -19.04 0.90
C VAL A 620 -11.89 -17.52 0.98
N SER A 621 -12.85 -16.97 1.72
CA SER A 621 -12.87 -15.55 2.07
C SER A 621 -12.11 -15.36 3.38
N SER A 622 -11.07 -14.52 3.33
CA SER A 622 -10.18 -14.25 4.47
C SER A 622 -10.83 -13.27 5.45
N SER A 623 -10.50 -13.38 6.73
CA SER A 623 -10.96 -12.45 7.78
C SER A 623 -9.75 -11.82 8.47
N GLU A 624 -9.53 -12.03 9.77
CA GLU A 624 -8.42 -11.43 10.55
C GLU A 624 -7.02 -11.80 10.02
N LEU A 625 -6.94 -12.87 9.22
CA LEU A 625 -5.73 -13.32 8.54
C LEU A 625 -5.99 -13.62 7.06
N LEU A 626 -5.10 -13.17 6.18
CA LEU A 626 -5.09 -13.58 4.77
C LEU A 626 -4.77 -15.07 4.65
N ILE A 627 -5.71 -15.84 4.12
CA ILE A 627 -5.54 -17.28 3.92
C ILE A 627 -4.86 -17.54 2.58
N GLU A 628 -3.68 -18.13 2.65
CA GLU A 628 -2.87 -18.47 1.48
C GLU A 628 -2.75 -19.98 1.27
N ARG A 629 -3.14 -20.76 2.29
CA ARG A 629 -3.03 -22.22 2.28
C ARG A 629 -4.26 -22.88 2.88
N LEU A 630 -4.74 -23.92 2.20
CA LEU A 630 -5.82 -24.79 2.66
C LEU A 630 -5.29 -26.21 2.77
N LYS A 631 -5.41 -26.80 3.96
CA LYS A 631 -5.13 -28.22 4.21
C LYS A 631 -6.43 -28.99 4.33
N ILE A 632 -6.51 -30.13 3.65
CA ILE A 632 -7.67 -31.00 3.60
C ILE A 632 -7.28 -32.39 4.07
N TYR A 633 -7.96 -32.88 5.11
CA TYR A 633 -7.70 -34.20 5.68
C TYR A 633 -8.75 -35.21 5.23
N THR A 634 -8.30 -36.35 4.75
CA THR A 634 -9.10 -37.53 4.37
C THR A 634 -8.67 -38.72 5.21
N GLY A 635 -9.37 -38.99 6.31
CA GLY A 635 -8.88 -39.92 7.33
C GLY A 635 -7.58 -39.42 7.95
N TYR A 636 -6.45 -40.10 7.67
CA TYR A 636 -5.11 -39.71 8.15
C TYR A 636 -4.24 -39.03 7.08
N SER A 637 -4.74 -38.91 5.85
CA SER A 637 -4.00 -38.30 4.74
C SER A 637 -4.25 -36.80 4.69
N GLU A 638 -3.17 -36.03 4.65
CA GLU A 638 -3.16 -34.57 4.47
C GLU A 638 -2.94 -34.23 3.00
N HIS A 639 -3.75 -33.31 2.47
CA HIS A 639 -3.61 -32.75 1.13
C HIS A 639 -3.57 -31.23 1.24
N GLU A 640 -2.78 -30.57 0.38
CA GLU A 640 -2.55 -29.12 0.44
C GLU A 640 -2.96 -28.44 -0.86
N ALA A 641 -3.69 -27.33 -0.75
CA ALA A 641 -4.02 -26.44 -1.85
C ALA A 641 -3.48 -25.02 -1.56
N LYS A 642 -2.90 -24.39 -2.59
CA LYS A 642 -2.64 -22.95 -2.58
C LYS A 642 -3.98 -22.22 -2.73
N VAL A 643 -4.19 -21.22 -1.88
CA VAL A 643 -5.32 -20.29 -1.98
C VAL A 643 -4.84 -19.03 -2.67
N SER A 644 -5.58 -18.61 -3.69
CA SER A 644 -5.29 -17.38 -4.42
C SER A 644 -5.52 -16.16 -3.54
N SER A 645 -4.49 -15.34 -3.30
CA SER A 645 -4.60 -14.07 -2.57
C SER A 645 -5.44 -13.01 -3.30
N LEU A 646 -5.70 -13.19 -4.59
CA LEU A 646 -6.48 -12.24 -5.40
C LEU A 646 -8.00 -12.45 -5.28
N ASN A 647 -8.44 -13.70 -5.16
CA ASN A 647 -9.87 -14.03 -5.21
C ASN A 647 -10.31 -15.16 -4.27
N GLY A 648 -9.40 -15.68 -3.44
CA GLY A 648 -9.66 -16.77 -2.51
C GLY A 648 -9.85 -18.14 -3.17
N GLY A 649 -9.72 -18.24 -4.50
CA GLY A 649 -9.97 -19.49 -5.22
C GLY A 649 -8.93 -20.57 -4.91
N PHE A 650 -9.38 -21.81 -4.80
CA PHE A 650 -8.51 -22.98 -4.69
C PHE A 650 -9.01 -24.13 -5.58
N THR A 651 -8.08 -25.01 -5.96
CA THR A 651 -8.37 -26.26 -6.65
C THR A 651 -7.43 -27.36 -6.17
N ILE A 652 -7.96 -28.54 -5.92
CA ILE A 652 -7.17 -29.69 -5.44
C ILE A 652 -7.81 -31.00 -5.86
N LYS A 653 -6.96 -31.98 -6.20
CA LYS A 653 -7.38 -33.36 -6.47
C LYS A 653 -7.37 -34.16 -5.19
N LEU A 654 -8.45 -34.88 -4.92
CA LEU A 654 -8.62 -35.66 -3.70
C LEU A 654 -9.06 -37.09 -4.04
N PRO A 655 -8.48 -38.12 -3.40
CA PRO A 655 -8.92 -39.49 -3.58
C PRO A 655 -10.28 -39.74 -2.92
N ILE A 656 -11.07 -40.64 -3.49
CA ILE A 656 -12.38 -41.08 -3.00
C ILE A 656 -12.38 -42.59 -2.76
N LYS A 657 -12.87 -43.01 -1.60
CA LYS A 657 -13.11 -44.40 -1.19
C LYS A 657 -14.55 -44.83 -1.47
N ASP A 658 -14.81 -46.12 -1.64
CA ASP A 658 -16.19 -46.61 -1.73
C ASP A 658 -16.91 -46.31 -0.41
N GLY A 659 -18.16 -45.86 -0.50
CA GLY A 659 -18.94 -45.37 0.62
C GLY A 659 -18.51 -43.97 1.11
N ASP A 660 -18.43 -43.83 2.43
CA ASP A 660 -18.44 -42.52 3.08
C ASP A 660 -17.05 -41.84 3.13
N ASN A 661 -16.90 -40.67 2.50
CA ASN A 661 -15.67 -39.87 2.53
C ASN A 661 -15.89 -38.56 3.29
N TYR A 662 -15.11 -38.32 4.34
CA TYR A 662 -15.15 -37.09 5.14
C TYR A 662 -13.89 -36.26 4.91
N PHE A 663 -14.08 -34.98 4.63
CA PHE A 663 -13.04 -33.98 4.37
C PHE A 663 -13.06 -32.91 5.44
N PHE A 664 -11.97 -32.80 6.21
CA PHE A 664 -11.81 -31.75 7.22
C PHE A 664 -10.88 -30.67 6.70
N PHE A 665 -11.25 -29.40 6.92
CA PHE A 665 -10.54 -28.25 6.38
C PHE A 665 -9.80 -27.50 7.47
N ARG A 666 -8.54 -27.15 7.20
CA ARG A 666 -7.71 -26.28 8.01
C ARG A 666 -7.17 -25.16 7.14
N THR A 667 -7.37 -23.92 7.58
CA THR A 667 -6.99 -22.71 6.87
C THR A 667 -5.76 -22.12 7.54
N GLU A 668 -4.76 -21.74 6.75
CA GLU A 668 -3.51 -21.19 7.24
C GLU A 668 -3.12 -19.94 6.45
N GLY A 669 -2.66 -18.94 7.19
CA GLY A 669 -2.04 -17.72 6.67
C GLY A 669 -0.72 -17.48 7.37
N ARG A 670 -0.15 -16.29 7.17
CA ARG A 670 1.16 -15.95 7.73
C ARG A 670 1.09 -14.76 8.68
N ASP A 671 1.77 -14.87 9.81
CA ASP A 671 1.92 -13.76 10.75
C ASP A 671 2.93 -12.71 10.25
N GLY A 672 3.13 -11.66 11.06
CA GLY A 672 4.07 -10.57 10.79
C GLY A 672 5.55 -10.93 10.85
N VAL A 673 5.90 -12.18 11.21
CA VAL A 673 7.28 -12.70 11.11
C VAL A 673 7.39 -13.84 10.09
N ASN A 674 6.40 -13.91 9.18
CA ASN A 674 6.32 -14.84 8.07
C ASN A 674 6.17 -16.33 8.46
N ASN A 675 5.73 -16.63 9.68
CA ASN A 675 5.40 -17.99 10.10
C ASN A 675 4.00 -18.37 9.66
N TRP A 676 3.82 -19.63 9.27
CA TRP A 676 2.50 -20.20 9.04
C TRP A 676 1.74 -20.37 10.37
N ILE A 677 0.55 -19.78 10.44
CA ILE A 677 -0.35 -19.87 11.57
C ILE A 677 -1.74 -20.32 11.08
N GLU A 678 -2.41 -21.10 11.92
CA GLU A 678 -3.76 -21.56 11.65
C GLU A 678 -4.76 -20.47 11.98
N ALA A 679 -5.73 -20.28 11.09
CA ALA A 679 -6.92 -19.49 11.33
C ALA A 679 -8.13 -20.42 11.35
N ASN A 680 -9.09 -20.13 12.23
CA ASN A 680 -10.35 -20.85 12.28
C ASN A 680 -11.16 -20.67 10.99
N ASN A 681 -12.08 -21.61 10.73
CA ASN A 681 -13.02 -21.51 9.63
C ASN A 681 -14.37 -22.15 9.96
N ASN A 682 -15.37 -21.89 9.11
CA ASN A 682 -16.74 -22.40 9.24
C ASN A 682 -16.89 -23.94 9.26
N PHE A 683 -15.84 -24.71 8.92
CA PHE A 683 -15.81 -26.17 9.03
C PHE A 683 -15.07 -26.70 10.26
N ALA A 684 -14.37 -25.85 11.03
CA ALA A 684 -13.57 -26.27 12.19
C ALA A 684 -14.38 -27.00 13.28
N PHE A 685 -15.68 -26.69 13.40
CA PHE A 685 -16.59 -27.28 14.40
C PHE A 685 -17.64 -28.23 13.83
N ASN A 686 -17.72 -28.37 12.50
CA ASN A 686 -18.66 -29.25 11.82
C ASN A 686 -17.94 -30.50 11.30
N ARG A 687 -18.66 -31.56 10.94
CA ARG A 687 -18.08 -32.83 10.44
C ARG A 687 -17.42 -32.72 9.04
N GLY A 688 -17.00 -31.53 8.63
CA GLY A 688 -16.39 -31.30 7.32
C GLY A 688 -17.38 -31.35 6.16
N LEU A 689 -16.85 -31.58 4.95
CA LEU A 689 -17.60 -31.97 3.76
C LEU A 689 -17.66 -33.49 3.70
N TYR A 690 -18.81 -34.04 3.31
CA TYR A 690 -19.03 -35.47 3.15
C TYR A 690 -19.50 -35.81 1.74
N ILE A 691 -18.83 -36.76 1.08
CA ILE A 691 -19.14 -37.24 -0.28
C ILE A 691 -19.24 -38.77 -0.26
N VAL A 692 -20.19 -39.31 -1.00
CA VAL A 692 -20.38 -40.75 -1.17
C VAL A 692 -19.67 -41.21 -2.44
N GLY A 693 -18.67 -42.07 -2.30
CA GLY A 693 -18.18 -42.85 -3.43
C GLY A 693 -19.18 -43.97 -3.73
N GLU A 694 -19.75 -43.96 -4.93
CA GLU A 694 -20.44 -45.12 -5.51
C GLU A 694 -19.67 -45.56 -6.75
N TYR A 695 -18.45 -46.02 -6.53
CA TYR A 695 -17.77 -46.81 -7.52
C TYR A 695 -17.87 -48.27 -7.11
N LYS A 696 -17.95 -49.18 -8.06
CA LYS A 696 -17.99 -50.60 -7.72
C LYS A 696 -16.65 -50.92 -7.05
N PRO A 697 -16.61 -51.33 -5.77
CA PRO A 697 -15.36 -51.67 -5.14
C PRO A 697 -14.64 -52.70 -5.99
N GLU A 698 -13.33 -52.57 -6.16
CA GLU A 698 -12.58 -53.43 -7.06
C GLU A 698 -11.81 -54.48 -6.27
N LYS A 699 -12.05 -55.74 -6.62
CA LYS A 699 -11.26 -56.86 -6.10
C LYS A 699 -9.80 -56.77 -6.58
N LEU A 700 -9.60 -56.26 -7.78
CA LEU A 700 -8.28 -56.05 -8.39
C LEU A 700 -8.33 -54.85 -9.34
N ARG A 701 -7.45 -53.87 -9.14
CA ARG A 701 -7.13 -52.84 -10.13
C ARG A 701 -5.68 -52.98 -10.56
N ILE A 702 -5.43 -52.93 -11.86
CA ILE A 702 -4.09 -52.80 -12.45
C ILE A 702 -4.11 -51.55 -13.32
N THR A 703 -3.35 -50.52 -12.91
CA THR A 703 -3.26 -49.25 -13.63
C THR A 703 -1.88 -49.12 -14.27
N LEU A 704 -1.84 -48.91 -15.58
CA LEU A 704 -0.62 -48.59 -16.35
C LEU A 704 -0.60 -47.09 -16.69
N THR A 705 0.46 -46.39 -16.27
CA THR A 705 0.78 -45.00 -16.66
C THR A 705 2.13 -44.92 -17.36
N TRP A 706 2.34 -43.88 -18.17
CA TRP A 706 3.61 -43.61 -18.87
C TRP A 706 3.82 -42.11 -19.09
N ASP A 707 5.08 -41.69 -19.27
CA ASP A 707 5.51 -40.28 -19.22
C ASP A 707 5.65 -39.58 -20.59
N GLN A 708 5.26 -40.24 -21.68
CA GLN A 708 5.40 -39.74 -23.06
C GLN A 708 4.09 -39.86 -23.84
N ASN A 709 3.90 -39.07 -24.89
CA ASN A 709 2.69 -39.12 -25.74
C ASN A 709 2.71 -40.30 -26.74
N ASN A 710 2.94 -41.51 -26.22
CA ASN A 710 3.08 -42.76 -26.98
C ASN A 710 1.82 -43.63 -26.83
N SER A 711 1.64 -44.57 -27.75
CA SER A 711 0.58 -45.57 -27.65
C SER A 711 1.10 -46.78 -26.89
N PHE A 712 0.75 -46.91 -25.61
CA PHE A 712 0.97 -48.12 -24.81
C PHE A 712 -0.27 -49.00 -24.78
N GLY A 713 -0.05 -50.30 -24.62
CA GLY A 713 -1.10 -51.30 -24.40
C GLY A 713 -0.70 -52.26 -23.30
N MET A 714 -1.71 -52.89 -22.68
CA MET A 714 -1.54 -53.88 -21.64
C MET A 714 -2.30 -55.15 -22.02
N ASN A 715 -1.64 -56.31 -21.90
CA ASN A 715 -2.33 -57.59 -21.90
C ASN A 715 -2.44 -58.08 -20.47
N VAL A 716 -3.57 -58.67 -20.11
CA VAL A 716 -3.76 -59.36 -18.83
C VAL A 716 -4.24 -60.77 -19.13
N LYS A 717 -3.46 -61.76 -18.72
CA LYS A 717 -3.81 -63.18 -18.73
C LYS A 717 -4.23 -63.59 -17.34
N ASP A 718 -5.47 -64.04 -17.20
CA ASP A 718 -6.01 -64.49 -15.93
C ASP A 718 -5.54 -65.93 -15.57
N PRO A 719 -5.80 -66.40 -14.34
CA PRO A 719 -5.45 -67.75 -13.91
C PRO A 719 -6.16 -68.88 -14.68
N SER A 720 -7.28 -68.60 -15.37
CA SER A 720 -7.93 -69.57 -16.26
C SER A 720 -7.15 -69.77 -17.57
N GLY A 721 -6.22 -68.85 -17.86
CA GLY A 721 -5.44 -68.81 -19.09
C GLY A 721 -6.05 -67.93 -20.17
N GLU A 722 -7.17 -67.26 -19.89
CA GLU A 722 -7.80 -66.30 -20.79
C GLU A 722 -6.98 -65.01 -20.82
N THR A 723 -6.72 -64.47 -22.02
CA THR A 723 -5.94 -63.25 -22.19
C THR A 723 -6.81 -62.14 -22.76
N LEU A 724 -6.84 -61.01 -22.05
CA LEU A 724 -7.48 -59.78 -22.45
C LEU A 724 -6.43 -58.76 -22.87
N PHE A 725 -6.76 -57.93 -23.86
CA PHE A 725 -5.88 -56.91 -24.38
C PHE A 725 -6.56 -55.55 -24.39
N GLY A 726 -5.93 -54.57 -23.75
CA GLY A 726 -6.30 -53.16 -23.84
C GLY A 726 -5.20 -52.38 -24.58
N ASN A 727 -5.56 -51.62 -25.61
CA ASN A 727 -4.68 -50.64 -26.25
C ASN A 727 -5.47 -49.42 -26.73
N ARG A 728 -4.75 -48.38 -27.15
CA ARG A 728 -5.32 -47.14 -27.71
C ARG A 728 -6.20 -47.33 -28.95
N MET A 729 -6.12 -48.46 -29.66
CA MET A 729 -6.79 -48.69 -30.95
C MET A 729 -7.91 -49.74 -30.91
N ALA A 730 -8.23 -50.31 -29.74
CA ALA A 730 -9.29 -51.30 -29.61
C ALA A 730 -10.66 -50.61 -29.69
N ASN A 731 -11.49 -51.06 -30.63
CA ASN A 731 -12.84 -50.52 -30.87
C ASN A 731 -13.65 -50.42 -29.55
N PRO A 732 -14.33 -49.29 -29.30
CA PRO A 732 -15.31 -49.20 -28.22
C PRO A 732 -16.49 -50.11 -28.58
N GLY A 733 -16.63 -51.24 -27.89
CA GLY A 733 -17.77 -52.15 -28.07
C GLY A 733 -17.47 -53.65 -28.08
N MET A 734 -16.26 -54.11 -27.76
CA MET A 734 -16.07 -55.50 -27.35
C MET A 734 -15.95 -55.57 -25.83
N ASP A 735 -17.08 -55.86 -25.16
CA ASP A 735 -17.18 -56.28 -23.77
C ASP A 735 -16.46 -57.63 -23.58
N LEU A 736 -15.13 -57.66 -23.70
CA LEU A 736 -14.35 -58.84 -23.36
C LEU A 736 -14.17 -58.86 -21.84
N VAL A 737 -15.07 -59.58 -21.18
CA VAL A 737 -15.01 -59.89 -19.76
C VAL A 737 -14.31 -61.25 -19.60
N SER A 738 -13.22 -61.30 -18.85
CA SER A 738 -12.53 -62.56 -18.54
C SER A 738 -13.41 -63.50 -17.74
N ALA A 739 -13.07 -64.78 -17.68
CA ALA A 739 -13.70 -65.77 -16.81
C ALA A 739 -13.68 -65.36 -15.31
N ALA A 740 -12.73 -64.52 -14.91
CA ALA A 740 -12.64 -63.91 -13.58
C ALA A 740 -13.59 -62.70 -13.38
N GLY A 741 -14.30 -62.26 -14.43
CA GLY A 741 -15.15 -61.07 -14.43
C GLY A 741 -14.41 -59.76 -14.71
N GLY A 742 -13.12 -59.82 -15.06
CA GLY A 742 -12.30 -58.62 -15.27
C GLY A 742 -12.37 -58.04 -16.68
N TYR A 743 -12.25 -56.72 -16.81
CA TYR A 743 -12.33 -55.95 -18.06
C TYR A 743 -11.40 -54.72 -18.02
N PHE A 744 -11.24 -54.02 -19.14
CA PHE A 744 -10.45 -52.78 -19.21
C PHE A 744 -11.32 -51.52 -19.12
N GLU A 745 -10.93 -50.55 -18.29
CA GLU A 745 -11.57 -49.23 -18.13
C GLU A 745 -10.70 -48.09 -18.71
N GLY A 746 -11.36 -47.10 -19.33
CA GLY A 746 -10.74 -45.85 -19.81
C GLY A 746 -11.48 -45.18 -20.97
N THR A 747 -11.45 -43.84 -21.03
CA THR A 747 -11.82 -43.07 -22.23
C THR A 747 -10.60 -42.95 -23.14
N TYR A 748 -10.68 -43.56 -24.32
CA TYR A 748 -9.55 -43.75 -25.25
C TYR A 748 -9.07 -42.46 -25.97
N GLU A 749 -9.60 -41.29 -25.61
CA GLU A 749 -9.41 -40.05 -26.37
C GLU A 749 -8.22 -39.17 -25.93
N SER A 750 -7.65 -39.33 -24.73
CA SER A 750 -6.69 -38.34 -24.17
C SER A 750 -5.31 -38.84 -23.74
N GLY A 751 -4.91 -40.08 -24.04
CA GLY A 751 -3.56 -40.57 -23.71
C GLY A 751 -3.32 -40.79 -22.20
N GLY A 752 -4.39 -40.99 -21.44
CA GLY A 752 -4.35 -41.25 -20.00
C GLY A 752 -4.06 -42.71 -19.61
N PRO A 753 -4.04 -43.01 -18.29
CA PRO A 753 -3.79 -44.35 -17.78
C PRO A 753 -4.72 -45.42 -18.37
N LEU A 754 -4.19 -46.65 -18.50
CA LEU A 754 -4.98 -47.83 -18.87
C LEU A 754 -5.25 -48.68 -17.64
N HIS A 755 -6.52 -48.98 -17.37
CA HIS A 755 -6.93 -49.73 -16.18
C HIS A 755 -7.46 -51.12 -16.57
N PHE A 756 -7.01 -52.17 -15.90
CA PHE A 756 -7.68 -53.47 -15.88
C PHE A 756 -8.31 -53.67 -14.49
N VAL A 757 -9.58 -54.02 -14.47
CA VAL A 757 -10.42 -54.03 -13.28
C VAL A 757 -11.12 -55.39 -13.15
N ILE A 758 -11.12 -55.96 -11.94
CA ILE A 758 -12.09 -56.98 -11.52
C ILE A 758 -13.03 -56.34 -10.50
N PRO A 759 -14.33 -56.22 -10.79
CA PRO A 759 -15.29 -55.61 -9.87
C PRO A 759 -15.53 -56.50 -8.64
N ALA A 760 -16.12 -55.96 -7.58
CA ALA A 760 -16.33 -56.68 -6.31
C ALA A 760 -17.23 -57.91 -6.45
N ASP A 761 -18.19 -57.90 -7.37
CA ASP A 761 -19.02 -59.06 -7.71
C ASP A 761 -18.31 -60.07 -8.62
N GLY A 762 -17.14 -59.71 -9.16
CA GLY A 762 -16.23 -60.58 -9.90
C GLY A 762 -15.57 -61.65 -9.02
N THR A 763 -14.89 -62.62 -9.64
CA THR A 763 -14.25 -63.74 -8.94
C THR A 763 -12.74 -63.69 -9.15
N LEU A 764 -11.98 -63.41 -8.09
CA LEU A 764 -10.53 -63.61 -8.09
C LEU A 764 -10.25 -65.12 -8.14
N LEU A 765 -9.84 -65.60 -9.31
CA LEU A 765 -9.47 -67.00 -9.48
C LEU A 765 -8.13 -67.29 -8.75
N PRO A 766 -8.00 -68.43 -8.06
CA PRO A 766 -6.72 -68.82 -7.47
C PRO A 766 -5.68 -69.13 -8.56
N GLY A 767 -4.53 -68.46 -8.52
CA GLY A 767 -3.40 -68.63 -9.45
C GLY A 767 -2.76 -67.31 -9.89
N SER A 768 -1.83 -67.35 -10.85
CA SER A 768 -1.07 -66.17 -11.30
C SER A 768 -1.80 -65.39 -12.40
N PHE A 769 -2.01 -64.08 -12.24
CA PHE A 769 -2.27 -63.19 -13.38
C PHE A 769 -0.94 -62.79 -14.02
N GLN A 770 -0.86 -62.88 -15.33
CA GLN A 770 0.30 -62.39 -16.08
C GLN A 770 -0.10 -61.11 -16.77
N PHE A 771 0.74 -60.08 -16.74
CA PHE A 771 0.49 -58.91 -17.58
C PHE A 771 1.72 -58.52 -18.38
N VAL A 772 1.45 -57.95 -19.55
CA VAL A 772 2.46 -57.56 -20.52
C VAL A 772 2.21 -56.13 -20.92
N VAL A 773 3.16 -55.27 -20.59
CA VAL A 773 3.18 -53.89 -21.09
C VAL A 773 3.82 -53.91 -22.47
N ARG A 774 3.10 -53.37 -23.45
CA ARG A 774 3.55 -53.29 -24.85
C ARG A 774 3.57 -51.84 -25.29
N ASN A 775 4.63 -51.45 -26.00
CA ASN A 775 4.59 -50.25 -26.81
C ASN A 775 3.93 -50.61 -28.15
N THR A 776 2.76 -50.07 -28.43
CA THR A 776 1.94 -50.39 -29.61
C THR A 776 2.14 -49.41 -30.76
N SER A 777 3.08 -48.46 -30.64
CA SER A 777 3.48 -47.61 -31.76
C SER A 777 4.03 -48.47 -32.89
N THR A 778 3.43 -48.39 -34.08
CA THR A 778 3.88 -49.15 -35.25
C THR A 778 5.26 -48.66 -35.70
N LEU A 779 6.10 -49.58 -36.18
CA LEU A 779 7.47 -49.33 -36.64
C LEU A 779 7.58 -48.22 -37.70
N GLU A 780 6.50 -47.90 -38.41
CA GLU A 780 6.49 -46.98 -39.54
C GLU A 780 6.18 -45.51 -39.18
N GLU A 781 5.57 -45.22 -38.02
CA GLU A 781 4.98 -43.89 -37.80
C GLU A 781 5.75 -42.96 -36.84
N TYR A 782 6.51 -43.47 -35.85
CA TYR A 782 7.16 -42.58 -34.84
C TYR A 782 8.58 -42.96 -34.37
N GLY A 783 9.17 -44.06 -34.84
CA GLY A 783 10.45 -44.55 -34.31
C GLY A 783 10.33 -45.02 -32.84
N VAL A 784 11.33 -45.74 -32.34
CA VAL A 784 11.31 -46.24 -30.96
C VAL A 784 11.52 -45.07 -30.01
N VAL A 785 10.47 -44.68 -29.29
CA VAL A 785 10.55 -43.69 -28.22
C VAL A 785 10.69 -44.43 -26.89
N GLU A 786 11.79 -44.18 -26.19
CA GLU A 786 11.98 -44.65 -24.82
C GLU A 786 10.97 -43.95 -23.91
N ALA A 787 10.28 -44.71 -23.07
CA ALA A 787 9.36 -44.14 -22.09
C ALA A 787 9.50 -44.85 -20.76
N ASN A 788 9.37 -44.08 -19.69
CA ASN A 788 9.18 -44.63 -18.36
C ASN A 788 7.71 -45.01 -18.23
N TRP A 789 7.48 -46.15 -17.59
CA TRP A 789 6.14 -46.60 -17.28
C TRP A 789 6.06 -47.07 -15.84
N GLN A 790 4.85 -46.97 -15.30
CA GLN A 790 4.54 -47.41 -13.96
C GLN A 790 3.28 -48.27 -14.01
N VAL A 791 3.32 -49.39 -13.30
CA VAL A 791 2.14 -50.21 -13.01
C VAL A 791 1.84 -50.14 -11.52
N LEU A 792 0.60 -49.84 -11.20
CA LEU A 792 0.03 -49.82 -9.86
C LEU A 792 -0.96 -50.98 -9.76
N ILE A 793 -0.86 -51.78 -8.70
CA ILE A 793 -1.75 -52.92 -8.49
C ILE A 793 -2.35 -52.82 -7.10
N SER A 794 -3.67 -52.67 -7.01
CA SER A 794 -4.40 -52.65 -5.73
C SER A 794 -5.38 -53.81 -5.63
N PHE A 795 -5.52 -54.32 -4.39
CA PHE A 795 -6.44 -55.40 -4.02
C PHE A 795 -7.44 -54.87 -3.00
N ASN A 796 -8.74 -55.06 -3.25
CA ASN A 796 -9.81 -54.63 -2.33
C ASN A 796 -9.57 -53.20 -1.79
N GLU A 797 -9.14 -52.28 -2.67
CA GLU A 797 -8.81 -50.88 -2.33
C GLU A 797 -7.69 -50.66 -1.30
N GLY A 798 -6.84 -51.67 -1.06
CA GLY A 798 -5.63 -51.55 -0.23
C GLY A 798 -4.49 -50.76 -0.89
N GLU A 799 -3.43 -50.50 -0.11
CA GLU A 799 -2.21 -49.83 -0.59
C GLU A 799 -1.65 -50.50 -1.86
N PRO A 800 -1.43 -49.75 -2.95
CA PRO A 800 -1.04 -50.34 -4.22
C PRO A 800 0.41 -50.84 -4.17
N LEU A 801 0.63 -52.03 -4.72
CA LEU A 801 1.96 -52.50 -5.07
C LEU A 801 2.44 -51.71 -6.30
N VAL A 802 3.52 -50.96 -6.13
CA VAL A 802 4.07 -50.09 -7.18
C VAL A 802 5.26 -50.75 -7.85
N ARG A 803 5.26 -50.78 -9.18
CA ARG A 803 6.44 -51.11 -9.98
C ARG A 803 6.67 -50.06 -11.06
N LYS A 804 7.91 -49.60 -11.15
CA LYS A 804 8.40 -48.65 -12.16
C LYS A 804 9.45 -49.34 -13.02
N SER A 805 9.47 -49.06 -14.32
CA SER A 805 10.50 -49.53 -15.23
C SER A 805 10.61 -48.61 -16.45
N ARG A 806 11.57 -48.88 -17.33
CA ARG A 806 11.78 -48.18 -18.59
C ARG A 806 11.82 -49.18 -19.74
N ILE A 807 11.17 -48.86 -20.86
CA ILE A 807 11.40 -49.60 -22.11
C ILE A 807 12.54 -48.94 -22.85
N GLU A 808 13.65 -49.67 -22.98
CA GLU A 808 14.82 -49.23 -23.73
C GLU A 808 14.81 -49.78 -25.16
N LYS A 809 15.46 -49.06 -26.07
CA LYS A 809 15.61 -49.42 -27.48
C LYS A 809 16.47 -50.67 -27.62
N GLY A 810 15.85 -51.85 -27.58
CA GLY A 810 16.53 -53.14 -27.72
C GLY A 810 15.79 -54.34 -27.11
N ASN A 811 14.81 -54.12 -26.24
CA ASN A 811 13.97 -55.16 -25.64
C ASN A 811 12.86 -55.60 -26.62
N VAL A 812 13.24 -56.22 -27.73
CA VAL A 812 12.31 -56.86 -28.66
C VAL A 812 12.26 -58.35 -28.35
N GLU A 813 11.19 -58.79 -27.71
CA GLU A 813 10.84 -60.21 -27.71
C GLU A 813 9.75 -60.45 -28.76
N LEU A 814 9.99 -61.41 -29.65
CA LEU A 814 9.00 -61.85 -30.63
C LEU A 814 7.91 -62.61 -29.89
N ASP A 815 6.72 -62.01 -29.79
CA ASP A 815 5.53 -62.74 -29.41
C ASP A 815 5.10 -63.64 -30.59
N PRO A 816 5.14 -64.98 -30.44
CA PRO A 816 4.81 -65.91 -31.52
C PRO A 816 3.35 -65.83 -31.97
N GLU A 817 2.44 -65.24 -31.18
CA GLU A 817 1.02 -65.09 -31.55
C GLU A 817 0.71 -63.78 -32.28
N TRP A 818 1.53 -62.72 -32.14
CA TRP A 818 1.11 -61.36 -32.54
C TRP A 818 2.11 -60.56 -33.38
N GLY A 819 3.36 -60.99 -33.56
CA GLY A 819 4.35 -60.30 -34.41
C GLY A 819 5.33 -59.38 -33.63
N PRO A 820 6.21 -58.61 -34.32
CA PRO A 820 7.31 -57.90 -33.67
C PRO A 820 6.84 -56.64 -32.93
N TYR A 821 6.62 -56.76 -31.62
CA TYR A 821 6.36 -55.64 -30.71
C TYR A 821 7.45 -55.54 -29.64
N PHE A 822 7.72 -54.32 -29.16
CA PHE A 822 8.54 -54.11 -27.97
C PHE A 822 7.69 -54.44 -26.75
N SER A 823 8.05 -55.49 -26.03
CA SER A 823 7.30 -56.00 -24.88
C SER A 823 8.22 -56.14 -23.68
N ALA A 824 7.69 -55.78 -22.51
CA ALA A 824 8.29 -56.13 -21.23
C ALA A 824 7.35 -57.13 -20.55
N TRP A 825 7.83 -58.36 -20.35
CA TRP A 825 7.06 -59.41 -19.68
C TRP A 825 7.21 -59.30 -18.18
N GLN A 826 6.09 -59.38 -17.47
CA GLN A 826 6.12 -59.49 -16.03
C GLN A 826 5.07 -60.47 -15.52
N HIS A 827 5.56 -61.46 -14.77
CA HIS A 827 4.70 -62.40 -14.07
C HIS A 827 4.42 -61.86 -12.68
N ILE A 828 3.16 -61.79 -12.28
CA ILE A 828 2.79 -61.64 -10.88
C ILE A 828 2.08 -62.92 -10.44
N PHE A 829 2.61 -63.49 -9.37
CA PHE A 829 2.08 -64.71 -8.79
C PHE A 829 1.15 -64.31 -7.65
N PHE A 830 -0.06 -64.86 -7.61
CA PHE A 830 -1.00 -64.66 -6.51
C PHE A 830 -1.33 -65.99 -5.86
N ASP A 831 -1.35 -66.00 -4.53
CA ASP A 831 -2.01 -67.04 -3.75
C ASP A 831 -3.42 -66.55 -3.38
N GLY A 832 -4.44 -67.28 -3.85
CA GLY A 832 -5.85 -66.84 -3.92
C GLY A 832 -6.55 -66.60 -2.58
N GLU A 833 -5.85 -66.73 -1.45
CA GLU A 833 -6.39 -66.48 -0.11
C GLU A 833 -5.77 -65.28 0.63
N THR A 834 -4.60 -64.76 0.23
CA THR A 834 -3.88 -63.77 1.08
C THR A 834 -3.30 -62.54 0.40
N ALA A 835 -3.50 -62.34 -0.91
CA ALA A 835 -2.96 -61.17 -1.64
C ALA A 835 -1.47 -60.90 -1.32
N LYS A 836 -0.65 -61.97 -1.32
CA LYS A 836 0.82 -61.89 -1.21
C LYS A 836 1.50 -62.18 -2.53
#